data_AF-A0A3E0DIH9-F1
#
_entry.id   AF-A0A3E0DIH9-F1
#
_cell.length_a   1.000
_cell.length_b   1.000
_cell.length_c   1.000
_cell.angle_alpha   90.00
_cell.angle_beta   90.00
_cell.angle_gamma   90.00
#
_symmetry.space_group_name_H-M   'P 1'
#
loop_
_entity.id
_entity.type
_entity.pdbx_description
1 polymer ?
#
loop_
_entity_poly.entity_id
_entity_poly.type
_entity_poly.pdbx_seq_one_letter_code
_entity_poly.pdbx_strand_id
1 'polypeptide(L)'
;MIEEKDCPTIIYVSRTRKAYLLAERLTTDGFDAKPYHGKMDKQEKSENQDAFINGDTQIMVATSAFGMGVDKKDVGMVIHYEISDSLENYVQEAGRAGRDESIVADCFVLFNEEDLSKHFILLNQTKLSIKEIQQIWKAIKEITRFRSTVSNSALEIARKAGWDDNVVEIETRVTTAIAALEDAGYLKRGQNMPRIFANSILSKNAQEAIDKINTSERFEEKQKEKGVRIIKKLFSSKSRKQVNEESAETRIDYISDHLGIVKEEVINIINLLREEKILADAKDLTAFIKKGENKNRSLSILEAFSKLENFLLQEFEEQEKIVHIKELNEKAEVNGCEDVSISKIKTIINFWAIKHWVKQQNLAYSKNHVAVLCLHPKEILKEKLEKRYELAKFIVEFLYQKSILNSSEGDFAKEEVLVEFSVHEMKAAYENSPSLFKLKISIDDIEDTLFYLSRISAIKIEGGFLVVYNRLTIDRVEQDNKKRYTKEDYQKLNHFYESKVQQIHIVGEYAKMMITDYKNALQFVEDYFQLNYSSFLNRYFPGSKADELKQRMTPAKFKQLFGELSATQLKIIKDNETKHIVVAAGPGSGKTRVLVHKLASLLLMEDVKHEQLLMVTFSRAAATEFKKRLLKLIGNAAHYIEIKTFHSFCFDLLGRVGNLEKADGILKKTIEKIKSKEVEASRITKTVLVIDEAQDMDEDEFNLIIALMEQNEEMRVIAVGDDDQNIYGFRGASSKYLEKFIQVNRATKYELVENYRSKSNLVDYTNQFVKQIKDRLKDTPIIAKQTDHGKIKLVRYESDNLITPLVNDLLTTGLAGTSCVLTKTNEEALQITGLLLNNGMNAKLIQTNDGFSLYNLAEVRFFLNQLNLADDVFIISDDVWVNAKRQLVSKFQKSNKLELCKNIIKDFEATNHKRKYKSDLETFIRESKLEDFFHESGEIVFVSTIHKAKGREFDHVFLMLENFNAVTDEAKRQVYVAMTRAKQNLSIHLNSSFLDTFSAQNLERVEDQEVHLPPKGLALQLSHKDVWLDYFINRQYLIGQMVSGDWMNFNGSECLNSRGQVVLKFSQQFIKQIESLEQKKYVLKSAKVNFIVYWLKEGTEKEVKIILPELYFEKKPNGNQQATNPPITYLN
;
A
#
# COMPACT_ATOMS: atom_id res chain seq x y z
N MET A 1 8.42 0.25 -42.95
CA MET A 1 9.74 0.30 -42.30
C MET A 1 10.41 -1.07 -42.39
N ILE A 2 10.12 -2.00 -41.48
CA ILE A 2 10.81 -3.31 -41.44
C ILE A 2 10.55 -4.14 -42.72
N GLU A 3 9.30 -4.21 -43.19
CA GLU A 3 8.93 -4.87 -44.45
C GLU A 3 9.53 -4.22 -45.72
N GLU A 4 10.04 -2.99 -45.63
CA GLU A 4 10.54 -2.21 -46.78
C GLU A 4 12.07 -2.33 -46.96
N LYS A 5 12.78 -2.92 -45.99
CA LYS A 5 14.22 -3.17 -46.05
C LYS A 5 14.59 -4.54 -45.48
N ASP A 6 14.99 -5.44 -46.38
CA ASP A 6 15.64 -6.70 -46.03
C ASP A 6 17.11 -6.44 -45.63
N CYS A 7 17.33 -6.06 -44.38
CA CYS A 7 18.67 -5.84 -43.83
C CYS A 7 18.74 -6.02 -42.29
N PRO A 8 19.92 -6.38 -41.74
CA PRO A 8 20.12 -6.49 -40.30
C PRO A 8 19.77 -5.18 -39.59
N THR A 9 18.83 -5.29 -38.64
CA THR A 9 18.15 -4.15 -38.01
C THR A 9 18.34 -4.15 -36.50
N ILE A 10 18.71 -3.01 -35.91
CA ILE A 10 18.76 -2.83 -34.46
C ILE A 10 17.61 -1.91 -34.02
N ILE A 11 16.80 -2.36 -33.06
CA ILE A 11 15.68 -1.59 -32.51
C ILE A 11 15.96 -1.24 -31.04
N TYR A 12 16.25 0.03 -30.77
CA TYR A 12 16.56 0.53 -29.43
C TYR A 12 15.30 0.88 -28.62
N VAL A 13 15.28 0.41 -27.37
CA VAL A 13 14.20 0.62 -26.38
C VAL A 13 14.77 0.96 -25.01
N SER A 14 14.07 1.79 -24.22
CA SER A 14 14.58 2.31 -22.95
C SER A 14 14.47 1.32 -21.78
N ARG A 15 13.78 0.17 -21.95
CA ARG A 15 13.48 -0.76 -20.84
C ARG A 15 13.65 -2.22 -21.22
N THR A 16 14.30 -2.98 -20.34
CA THR A 16 14.56 -4.44 -20.47
C THR A 16 13.32 -5.24 -20.87
N ARG A 17 12.21 -5.10 -20.14
CA ARG A 17 10.94 -5.78 -20.45
C ARG A 17 10.33 -5.37 -21.80
N LYS A 18 10.58 -4.14 -22.27
CA LYS A 18 10.09 -3.67 -23.58
C LYS A 18 10.86 -4.35 -24.72
N ALA A 19 12.13 -4.73 -24.52
CA ALA A 19 12.89 -5.51 -25.49
C ALA A 19 12.26 -6.90 -25.71
N TYR A 20 12.02 -7.66 -24.63
CA TYR A 20 11.30 -8.94 -24.70
C TYR A 20 9.93 -8.81 -25.37
N LEU A 21 9.06 -7.91 -24.88
CA LEU A 21 7.69 -7.76 -25.40
C LEU A 21 7.61 -7.26 -26.85
N LEU A 22 8.64 -6.54 -27.34
CA LEU A 22 8.68 -6.09 -28.73
C LEU A 22 9.31 -7.14 -29.65
N ALA A 23 10.32 -7.89 -29.19
CA ALA A 23 10.84 -9.06 -29.92
C ALA A 23 9.75 -10.14 -30.07
N GLU A 24 9.11 -10.54 -28.96
CA GLU A 24 7.98 -11.49 -28.93
C GLU A 24 6.85 -11.06 -29.88
N ARG A 25 6.53 -9.76 -29.92
CA ARG A 25 5.52 -9.21 -30.84
C ARG A 25 5.98 -9.31 -32.30
N LEU A 26 7.21 -8.93 -32.62
CA LEU A 26 7.76 -9.00 -33.97
C LEU A 26 7.82 -10.46 -34.48
N THR A 27 8.21 -11.41 -33.63
CA THR A 27 8.15 -12.85 -33.95
C THR A 27 6.72 -13.35 -34.16
N THR A 28 5.75 -12.84 -33.39
CA THR A 28 4.32 -13.15 -33.60
C THR A 28 3.80 -12.55 -34.92
N ASP A 29 4.30 -11.38 -35.32
CA ASP A 29 3.97 -10.71 -36.58
C ASP A 29 4.77 -11.27 -37.80
N GLY A 30 5.68 -12.23 -37.58
CA GLY A 30 6.38 -12.98 -38.63
C GLY A 30 7.86 -12.62 -38.87
N PHE A 31 8.44 -11.71 -38.09
CA PHE A 31 9.84 -11.29 -38.23
C PHE A 31 10.76 -12.02 -37.25
N ASP A 32 11.92 -12.52 -37.70
CA ASP A 32 12.88 -13.09 -36.77
C ASP A 32 13.59 -12.00 -35.94
N ALA A 33 13.31 -12.03 -34.64
CA ALA A 33 13.65 -10.97 -33.71
C ALA A 33 14.07 -11.53 -32.34
N LYS A 34 15.20 -11.04 -31.82
CA LYS A 34 15.73 -11.46 -30.51
C LYS A 34 15.90 -10.26 -29.56
N PRO A 35 15.72 -10.46 -28.24
CA PRO A 35 15.99 -9.42 -27.24
C PRO A 35 17.46 -9.41 -26.79
N TYR A 36 17.99 -8.21 -26.48
CA TYR A 36 19.27 -8.05 -25.79
C TYR A 36 19.24 -6.94 -24.72
N HIS A 37 19.59 -7.30 -23.48
CA HIS A 37 19.82 -6.31 -22.42
C HIS A 37 20.73 -6.78 -21.29
N GLY A 38 21.32 -5.83 -20.55
CA GLY A 38 22.27 -6.09 -19.47
C GLY A 38 21.76 -6.92 -18.26
N LYS A 39 20.47 -7.25 -18.20
CA LYS A 39 19.85 -8.11 -17.16
C LYS A 39 19.32 -9.47 -17.67
N MET A 40 19.81 -9.95 -18.82
CA MET A 40 19.55 -11.32 -19.29
C MET A 40 20.46 -12.32 -18.56
N ASP A 41 20.18 -13.62 -18.70
CA ASP A 41 21.20 -14.62 -18.37
C ASP A 41 22.41 -14.49 -19.31
N LYS A 42 23.62 -14.80 -18.82
CA LYS A 42 24.85 -14.63 -19.59
C LYS A 42 24.89 -15.52 -20.84
N GLN A 43 24.37 -16.75 -20.77
CA GLN A 43 24.33 -17.66 -21.91
C GLN A 43 23.35 -17.17 -22.97
N GLU A 44 22.07 -16.96 -22.60
CA GLU A 44 21.00 -16.44 -23.49
C GLU A 44 21.42 -15.13 -24.18
N LYS A 45 22.12 -14.25 -23.45
CA LYS A 45 22.62 -12.98 -23.95
C LYS A 45 23.72 -13.15 -25.01
N SER A 46 24.64 -14.10 -24.83
CA SER A 46 25.65 -14.44 -25.84
C SER A 46 25.02 -15.12 -27.05
N GLU A 47 24.18 -16.12 -26.84
CA GLU A 47 23.48 -16.85 -27.91
C GLU A 47 22.69 -15.90 -28.85
N ASN A 48 21.92 -14.96 -28.29
CA ASN A 48 21.21 -13.95 -29.08
C ASN A 48 22.14 -12.94 -29.77
N GLN A 49 23.29 -12.61 -29.17
CA GLN A 49 24.26 -11.68 -29.76
C GLN A 49 24.97 -12.32 -30.97
N ASP A 50 25.43 -13.55 -30.79
CA ASP A 50 26.20 -14.28 -31.79
C ASP A 50 25.31 -14.66 -32.98
N ALA A 51 24.04 -15.05 -32.73
CA ALA A 51 23.04 -15.23 -33.79
C ALA A 51 22.85 -13.97 -34.66
N PHE A 52 22.76 -12.78 -34.06
CA PHE A 52 22.65 -11.53 -34.83
C PHE A 52 23.95 -11.15 -35.56
N ILE A 53 25.12 -11.44 -34.97
CA ILE A 53 26.42 -11.20 -35.63
C ILE A 53 26.55 -12.09 -36.88
N ASN A 54 26.29 -13.39 -36.74
CA ASN A 54 26.35 -14.39 -37.80
C ASN A 54 25.32 -14.16 -38.92
N GLY A 55 24.18 -13.53 -38.61
CA GLY A 55 23.02 -13.40 -39.50
C GLY A 55 21.97 -14.52 -39.34
N ASP A 56 22.12 -15.38 -38.32
CA ASP A 56 21.08 -16.34 -37.89
C ASP A 56 19.81 -15.63 -37.37
N THR A 57 19.92 -14.34 -37.01
CA THR A 57 18.78 -13.46 -36.71
C THR A 57 18.92 -12.09 -37.36
N GLN A 58 17.86 -11.60 -38.00
CA GLN A 58 17.83 -10.31 -38.70
C GLN A 58 17.54 -9.10 -37.78
N ILE A 59 16.72 -9.24 -36.73
CA ILE A 59 16.32 -8.11 -35.89
C ILE A 59 16.81 -8.28 -34.44
N MET A 60 17.56 -7.29 -33.96
CA MET A 60 17.97 -7.21 -32.55
C MET A 60 17.20 -6.11 -31.82
N VAL A 61 16.35 -6.47 -30.86
CA VAL A 61 15.64 -5.52 -30.01
C VAL A 61 16.43 -5.29 -28.72
N ALA A 62 17.06 -4.12 -28.61
CA ALA A 62 18.12 -3.87 -27.66
C ALA A 62 17.82 -2.72 -26.67
N THR A 63 18.36 -2.84 -25.47
CA THR A 63 18.71 -1.64 -24.67
C THR A 63 20.11 -1.15 -25.04
N SER A 64 20.46 0.09 -24.66
CA SER A 64 21.78 0.72 -24.90
C SER A 64 22.99 -0.15 -24.51
N ALA A 65 22.81 -1.14 -23.62
CA ALA A 65 23.80 -2.16 -23.30
C ALA A 65 24.37 -2.95 -24.50
N PHE A 66 23.67 -3.00 -25.65
CA PHE A 66 24.18 -3.58 -26.90
C PHE A 66 25.21 -2.67 -27.59
N GLY A 67 25.06 -1.35 -27.44
CA GLY A 67 25.86 -0.30 -28.07
C GLY A 67 27.30 -0.16 -27.55
N MET A 68 27.79 -1.09 -26.71
CA MET A 68 29.14 -1.04 -26.13
C MET A 68 30.13 -2.08 -26.69
N GLY A 69 29.68 -3.12 -27.40
CA GLY A 69 30.56 -4.25 -27.75
C GLY A 69 30.37 -4.94 -29.11
N VAL A 70 29.33 -4.60 -29.88
CA VAL A 70 29.02 -5.30 -31.14
C VAL A 70 29.57 -4.55 -32.35
N ASP A 71 30.33 -5.25 -33.19
CA ASP A 71 30.85 -4.76 -34.47
C ASP A 71 30.35 -5.64 -35.62
N LYS A 72 29.23 -5.23 -36.23
CA LYS A 72 28.62 -5.84 -37.41
C LYS A 72 28.56 -4.76 -38.49
N LYS A 73 29.09 -5.05 -39.69
CA LYS A 73 29.29 -4.03 -40.73
C LYS A 73 28.05 -3.77 -41.57
N ASP A 74 27.30 -4.85 -41.81
CA ASP A 74 26.12 -4.97 -42.67
C ASP A 74 24.81 -4.49 -42.01
N VAL A 75 24.87 -3.74 -40.90
CA VAL A 75 23.68 -3.16 -40.26
C VAL A 75 23.15 -2.02 -41.13
N GLY A 76 22.04 -2.28 -41.83
CA GLY A 76 21.41 -1.35 -42.76
C GLY A 76 20.31 -0.46 -42.15
N MET A 77 19.87 -0.74 -40.92
CA MET A 77 18.82 0.04 -40.27
C MET A 77 18.96 0.08 -38.73
N VAL A 78 18.78 1.27 -38.16
CA VAL A 78 18.59 1.49 -36.71
C VAL A 78 17.25 2.17 -36.47
N ILE A 79 16.47 1.68 -35.51
CA ILE A 79 15.17 2.25 -35.11
C ILE A 79 15.18 2.53 -33.61
N HIS A 80 15.21 3.81 -33.23
CA HIS A 80 14.95 4.22 -31.85
C HIS A 80 13.44 4.20 -31.62
N TYR A 81 12.92 3.10 -31.07
CA TYR A 81 11.49 2.92 -30.77
C TYR A 81 11.07 3.74 -29.55
N GLU A 82 12.00 3.96 -28.61
CA GLU A 82 11.96 5.03 -27.61
C GLU A 82 13.29 5.79 -27.75
N ILE A 83 13.27 7.13 -27.76
CA ILE A 83 14.50 7.94 -27.89
C ILE A 83 15.47 7.71 -26.73
N SER A 84 16.77 7.84 -26.98
CA SER A 84 17.86 7.73 -25.99
C SER A 84 17.79 8.79 -24.88
N ASP A 85 18.48 8.59 -23.75
CA ASP A 85 18.50 9.54 -22.61
C ASP A 85 19.42 10.75 -22.82
N SER A 86 20.31 10.69 -23.82
CA SER A 86 21.22 11.78 -24.18
C SER A 86 21.59 11.74 -25.66
N LEU A 87 22.11 12.86 -26.17
CA LEU A 87 22.46 13.01 -27.58
C LEU A 87 23.70 12.18 -27.96
N GLU A 88 24.63 11.99 -27.03
CA GLU A 88 25.80 11.12 -27.18
C GLU A 88 25.40 9.66 -27.36
N ASN A 89 24.47 9.17 -26.53
CA ASN A 89 23.96 7.80 -26.64
C ASN A 89 23.21 7.61 -27.97
N TYR A 90 22.33 8.55 -28.35
CA TYR A 90 21.64 8.51 -29.64
C TYR A 90 22.61 8.46 -30.84
N VAL A 91 23.67 9.27 -30.86
CA VAL A 91 24.66 9.26 -31.96
C VAL A 91 25.49 7.97 -31.95
N GLN A 92 25.82 7.42 -30.78
CA GLN A 92 26.54 6.14 -30.64
C GLN A 92 25.68 4.92 -31.04
N GLU A 93 24.37 5.00 -30.81
CA GLU A 93 23.36 3.98 -31.18
C GLU A 93 23.04 4.04 -32.69
N ALA A 94 22.85 5.25 -33.25
CA ALA A 94 22.74 5.46 -34.70
C ALA A 94 23.98 5.00 -35.47
N GLY A 95 25.19 5.32 -34.97
CA GLY A 95 26.49 4.90 -35.51
C GLY A 95 26.83 3.39 -35.38
N ARG A 96 25.80 2.55 -35.17
CA ARG A 96 25.89 1.10 -35.36
C ARG A 96 25.50 0.68 -36.78
N ALA A 97 24.68 1.45 -37.48
CA ALA A 97 24.38 1.25 -38.89
C ALA A 97 25.38 1.99 -39.80
N GLY A 98 25.46 1.60 -41.08
CA GLY A 98 26.28 2.30 -42.08
C GLY A 98 27.79 2.23 -41.84
N ARG A 99 28.27 1.12 -41.27
CA ARG A 99 29.70 0.86 -40.98
C ARG A 99 30.48 0.35 -42.18
N ASP A 100 29.78 -0.24 -43.14
CA ASP A 100 30.31 -0.52 -44.46
C ASP A 100 30.11 0.70 -45.36
N GLU A 101 31.19 1.23 -45.94
CA GLU A 101 31.13 2.41 -46.82
C GLU A 101 30.33 2.15 -48.12
N SER A 102 29.99 0.89 -48.42
CA SER A 102 29.16 0.51 -49.56
C SER A 102 27.65 0.46 -49.29
N ILE A 103 27.19 0.59 -48.03
CA ILE A 103 25.76 0.50 -47.68
C ILE A 103 25.16 1.87 -47.31
N VAL A 104 23.96 2.16 -47.81
CA VAL A 104 23.14 3.31 -47.37
C VAL A 104 22.19 2.85 -46.28
N ALA A 105 22.52 3.23 -45.04
CA ALA A 105 21.74 2.86 -43.86
C ALA A 105 20.75 3.96 -43.44
N ASP A 106 19.60 3.54 -42.89
CA ASP A 106 18.60 4.47 -42.33
C ASP A 106 18.67 4.48 -40.80
N CYS A 107 18.45 5.65 -40.20
CA CYS A 107 18.20 5.80 -38.77
C CYS A 107 16.82 6.45 -38.57
N PHE A 108 15.92 5.72 -37.90
CA PHE A 108 14.59 6.21 -37.54
C PHE A 108 14.51 6.54 -36.04
N VAL A 109 13.72 7.55 -35.70
CA VAL A 109 13.38 7.91 -34.32
C VAL A 109 11.86 8.02 -34.19
N LEU A 110 11.27 7.16 -33.38
CA LEU A 110 9.88 7.30 -32.93
C LEU A 110 9.91 8.15 -31.65
N PHE A 111 9.33 9.35 -31.72
CA PHE A 111 9.38 10.31 -30.61
C PHE A 111 8.00 10.62 -30.03
N ASN A 112 7.85 10.41 -28.73
CA ASN A 112 6.78 10.96 -27.92
C ASN A 112 7.39 11.74 -26.74
N GLU A 113 6.84 12.92 -26.41
CA GLU A 113 7.34 13.71 -25.27
C GLU A 113 7.16 12.99 -23.91
N GLU A 114 6.28 11.99 -23.83
CA GLU A 114 6.21 11.08 -22.68
C GLU A 114 7.45 10.17 -22.53
N ASP A 115 8.26 9.95 -23.57
CA ASP A 115 9.49 9.16 -23.50
C ASP A 115 10.56 9.86 -22.64
N LEU A 116 10.71 11.18 -22.81
CA LEU A 116 11.54 12.02 -21.94
C LEU A 116 11.08 11.93 -20.47
N SER A 117 9.77 11.82 -20.25
CA SER A 117 9.21 11.62 -18.90
C SER A 117 9.58 10.25 -18.31
N LYS A 118 9.75 9.19 -19.14
CA LYS A 118 10.26 7.89 -18.68
C LYS A 118 11.71 7.98 -18.21
N HIS A 119 12.54 8.77 -18.90
CA HIS A 119 13.95 9.02 -18.54
C HIS A 119 14.08 9.80 -17.24
N PHE A 120 13.34 10.90 -17.07
CA PHE A 120 13.35 11.65 -15.81
C PHE A 120 12.88 10.80 -14.61
N ILE A 121 11.86 9.95 -14.80
CA ILE A 121 11.41 9.01 -13.75
C ILE A 121 12.50 7.98 -13.43
N LEU A 122 13.17 7.41 -14.44
CA LEU A 122 14.26 6.46 -14.25
C LEU A 122 15.46 7.12 -13.54
N LEU A 123 15.79 8.36 -13.90
CA LEU A 123 16.83 9.15 -13.25
C LEU A 123 16.49 9.45 -11.79
N ASN A 124 15.26 9.86 -11.46
CA ASN A 124 14.83 10.02 -10.05
C ASN A 124 14.86 8.69 -9.27
N GLN A 125 14.54 7.56 -9.91
CA GLN A 125 14.57 6.25 -9.26
C GLN A 125 16.01 5.76 -8.98
N THR A 126 16.97 6.02 -9.88
CA THR A 126 18.38 5.61 -9.71
C THR A 126 19.23 6.61 -8.92
N LYS A 127 18.93 7.91 -9.04
CA LYS A 127 19.62 9.02 -8.34
C LYS A 127 19.70 8.79 -6.83
N LEU A 128 20.86 9.09 -6.26
CA LEU A 128 21.10 9.03 -4.82
C LEU A 128 20.93 10.43 -4.20
N SER A 129 20.14 10.55 -3.13
CA SER A 129 19.87 11.85 -2.49
C SER A 129 20.86 12.21 -1.37
N ILE A 130 20.97 13.50 -1.04
CA ILE A 130 21.74 13.97 0.13
C ILE A 130 21.26 13.33 1.44
N LYS A 131 19.95 13.05 1.60
CA LYS A 131 19.40 12.36 2.77
C LYS A 131 19.87 10.91 2.83
N GLU A 132 19.93 10.24 1.69
CA GLU A 132 20.40 8.86 1.57
C GLU A 132 21.91 8.77 1.85
N ILE A 133 22.71 9.71 1.33
CA ILE A 133 24.14 9.82 1.69
C ILE A 133 24.30 10.13 3.19
N GLN A 134 23.43 10.96 3.78
CA GLN A 134 23.46 11.25 5.22
C GLN A 134 22.97 10.05 6.08
N GLN A 135 22.09 9.17 5.59
CA GLN A 135 21.80 7.89 6.25
C GLN A 135 23.03 6.98 6.24
N ILE A 136 23.71 6.87 5.09
CA ILE A 136 24.98 6.14 4.94
C ILE A 136 26.09 6.76 5.81
N TRP A 137 26.17 8.09 5.93
CA TRP A 137 27.10 8.76 6.85
C TRP A 137 26.73 8.56 8.33
N LYS A 138 25.44 8.49 8.70
CA LYS A 138 25.01 8.11 10.06
C LYS A 138 25.44 6.67 10.36
N ALA A 139 25.20 5.75 9.44
CA ALA A 139 25.66 4.37 9.54
C ALA A 139 27.19 4.28 9.68
N ILE A 140 27.96 4.95 8.83
CA ILE A 140 29.43 5.00 8.91
C ILE A 140 29.89 5.62 10.22
N LYS A 141 29.28 6.71 10.72
CA LYS A 141 29.62 7.28 12.04
C LYS A 141 29.33 6.34 13.20
N GLU A 142 28.26 5.55 13.13
CA GLU A 142 27.94 4.52 14.13
C GLU A 142 28.92 3.33 14.08
N ILE A 143 29.33 2.91 12.89
CA ILE A 143 30.32 1.82 12.70
C ILE A 143 31.74 2.28 13.10
N THR A 144 32.11 3.53 12.79
CA THR A 144 33.43 4.14 13.10
C THR A 144 33.54 4.72 14.51
N ARG A 145 32.50 4.58 15.35
CA ARG A 145 32.39 5.24 16.66
C ARG A 145 33.61 5.02 17.59
N PHE A 146 34.30 3.88 17.44
CA PHE A 146 35.45 3.50 18.26
C PHE A 146 36.77 3.39 17.48
N ARG A 147 36.73 3.46 16.13
CA ARG A 147 37.89 3.34 15.23
C ARG A 147 37.62 4.12 13.94
N SER A 148 38.54 5.00 13.54
CA SER A 148 38.43 5.78 12.29
C SER A 148 38.42 4.88 11.04
N THR A 149 39.30 3.88 10.98
CA THR A 149 39.32 2.89 9.90
C THR A 149 38.30 1.78 10.16
N VAL A 150 37.40 1.56 9.20
CA VAL A 150 36.45 0.45 9.17
C VAL A 150 36.46 -0.27 7.82
N SER A 151 35.86 -1.46 7.77
CA SER A 151 35.96 -2.38 6.64
C SER A 151 34.63 -3.10 6.51
N ASN A 152 33.71 -2.52 5.72
CA ASN A 152 32.32 -2.98 5.61
C ASN A 152 31.86 -3.09 4.16
N SER A 153 30.90 -3.97 3.88
CA SER A 153 30.29 -4.11 2.56
C SER A 153 29.19 -3.09 2.29
N ALA A 154 28.74 -3.03 1.04
CA ALA A 154 27.56 -2.23 0.67
C ALA A 154 26.29 -2.66 1.43
N LEU A 155 25.96 -3.96 1.49
CA LEU A 155 24.72 -4.43 2.15
C LEU A 155 24.69 -4.21 3.67
N GLU A 156 25.82 -4.40 4.38
CA GLU A 156 25.87 -4.12 5.82
C GLU A 156 25.65 -2.63 6.11
N ILE A 157 26.26 -1.75 5.30
CA ILE A 157 26.10 -0.30 5.44
C ILE A 157 24.67 0.11 5.06
N ALA A 158 24.05 -0.54 4.05
CA ALA A 158 22.65 -0.36 3.69
C ALA A 158 21.69 -0.72 4.84
N ARG A 159 21.85 -1.93 5.43
CA ARG A 159 21.08 -2.37 6.60
C ARG A 159 21.24 -1.43 7.79
N LYS A 160 22.48 -0.99 8.05
CA LYS A 160 22.80 -0.04 9.14
C LYS A 160 22.28 1.38 8.87
N ALA A 161 22.01 1.71 7.61
CA ALA A 161 21.30 2.93 7.17
C ALA A 161 19.76 2.76 7.09
N GLY A 162 19.23 1.56 7.35
CA GLY A 162 17.78 1.26 7.36
C GLY A 162 17.16 0.93 6.00
N TRP A 163 17.97 0.55 5.00
CA TRP A 163 17.51 0.14 3.66
C TRP A 163 17.25 -1.38 3.58
N ASP A 164 16.37 -1.82 2.68
CA ASP A 164 15.94 -3.22 2.54
C ASP A 164 15.83 -3.71 1.08
N ASP A 165 15.41 -4.96 0.89
CA ASP A 165 15.28 -5.62 -0.42
C ASP A 165 14.25 -4.95 -1.38
N ASN A 166 13.41 -4.02 -0.91
CA ASN A 166 12.55 -3.22 -1.80
C ASN A 166 13.34 -2.10 -2.51
N VAL A 167 14.56 -1.80 -2.06
CA VAL A 167 15.47 -0.83 -2.66
C VAL A 167 16.11 -1.42 -3.92
N VAL A 168 15.63 -0.97 -5.08
CA VAL A 168 16.22 -1.33 -6.38
C VAL A 168 17.70 -0.92 -6.41
N GLU A 169 18.56 -1.87 -6.77
CA GLU A 169 20.02 -1.70 -6.96
C GLU A 169 20.76 -1.16 -5.73
N ILE A 170 20.34 -1.62 -4.55
CA ILE A 170 20.86 -1.26 -3.22
C ILE A 170 22.41 -1.22 -3.13
N GLU A 171 23.11 -2.20 -3.72
CA GLU A 171 24.58 -2.27 -3.75
C GLU A 171 25.21 -1.05 -4.44
N THR A 172 24.80 -0.80 -5.69
CA THR A 172 25.26 0.30 -6.53
C THR A 172 25.03 1.64 -5.81
N ARG A 173 23.86 1.79 -5.18
CA ARG A 173 23.50 3.01 -4.45
C ARG A 173 24.43 3.27 -3.25
N VAL A 174 24.84 2.24 -2.51
CA VAL A 174 25.79 2.42 -1.40
C VAL A 174 27.21 2.67 -1.88
N THR A 175 27.67 2.02 -2.96
CA THR A 175 29.01 2.32 -3.52
C THR A 175 29.09 3.75 -4.06
N THR A 176 28.03 4.26 -4.69
CA THR A 176 27.89 5.68 -5.06
C THR A 176 27.90 6.60 -3.83
N ALA A 177 27.20 6.24 -2.75
CA ALA A 177 27.18 7.04 -1.51
C ALA A 177 28.57 7.20 -0.89
N ILE A 178 29.37 6.13 -0.89
CA ILE A 178 30.71 6.11 -0.33
C ILE A 178 31.70 6.85 -1.23
N ALA A 179 31.52 6.80 -2.56
CA ALA A 179 32.28 7.64 -3.48
C ALA A 179 32.00 9.14 -3.27
N ALA A 180 30.73 9.52 -3.05
CA ALA A 180 30.33 10.91 -2.79
C ALA A 180 30.85 11.45 -1.44
N LEU A 181 31.02 10.58 -0.44
CA LEU A 181 31.65 10.90 0.84
C LEU A 181 33.19 10.97 0.76
N GLU A 182 33.82 10.21 -0.14
CA GLU A 182 35.25 10.34 -0.42
C GLU A 182 35.58 11.64 -1.16
N ASP A 183 34.84 11.97 -2.21
CA ASP A 183 35.03 13.19 -3.01
C ASP A 183 34.94 14.47 -2.15
N ALA A 184 34.17 14.42 -1.05
CA ALA A 184 34.04 15.50 -0.07
C ALA A 184 35.02 15.41 1.12
N GLY A 185 35.94 14.43 1.13
CA GLY A 185 36.97 14.29 2.17
C GLY A 185 36.48 13.80 3.54
N TYR A 186 35.25 13.31 3.66
CA TYR A 186 34.73 12.76 4.93
C TYR A 186 35.40 11.44 5.30
N LEU A 187 35.71 10.67 4.26
CA LEU A 187 36.42 9.42 4.32
C LEU A 187 37.42 9.33 3.17
N LYS A 188 38.31 8.35 3.24
CA LYS A 188 39.15 7.91 2.14
C LYS A 188 38.89 6.43 1.93
N ARG A 189 38.74 6.01 0.67
CA ARG A 189 38.78 4.60 0.30
C ARG A 189 40.25 4.17 0.32
N GLY A 190 40.57 3.19 1.16
CA GLY A 190 41.82 2.45 1.02
C GLY A 190 41.84 1.70 -0.30
N GLN A 191 42.98 1.08 -0.67
CA GLN A 191 42.96 0.10 -1.75
C GLN A 191 41.94 -0.99 -1.41
N ASN A 192 40.95 -1.18 -2.28
CA ASN A 192 39.96 -2.25 -2.18
C ASN A 192 40.63 -3.59 -2.52
N MET A 193 41.45 -4.07 -1.59
CA MET A 193 42.04 -5.41 -1.58
C MET A 193 40.99 -6.37 -1.00
N PRO A 194 40.25 -7.12 -1.84
CA PRO A 194 39.22 -8.06 -1.37
C PRO A 194 39.88 -9.08 -0.44
N ARG A 195 39.39 -9.21 0.78
CA ARG A 195 39.98 -10.15 1.73
C ARG A 195 39.39 -11.52 1.45
N ILE A 196 40.18 -12.36 0.79
CA ILE A 196 39.91 -13.78 0.57
C ILE A 196 40.10 -14.49 1.90
N PHE A 197 39.02 -15.05 2.47
CA PHE A 197 39.08 -15.75 3.75
C PHE A 197 39.38 -17.24 3.65
N ALA A 198 39.20 -17.83 2.47
CA ALA A 198 39.98 -18.96 1.95
C ALA A 198 39.81 -19.05 0.44
N ASN A 199 40.51 -19.96 -0.24
CA ASN A 199 40.57 -20.04 -1.70
C ASN A 199 39.85 -21.25 -2.32
N SER A 200 39.62 -22.32 -1.56
CA SER A 200 38.99 -23.55 -2.02
C SER A 200 38.47 -24.37 -0.85
N ILE A 201 37.44 -25.19 -1.09
CA ILE A 201 37.01 -26.22 -0.14
C ILE A 201 37.81 -27.48 -0.48
N LEU A 202 38.64 -27.98 0.46
CA LEU A 202 39.50 -29.15 0.23
C LEU A 202 38.69 -30.43 0.09
N SER A 203 37.58 -30.48 0.80
CA SER A 203 36.65 -31.60 0.75
C SER A 203 35.87 -31.63 -0.56
N LYS A 204 35.68 -32.84 -1.09
CA LYS A 204 35.23 -33.10 -2.47
C LYS A 204 33.79 -32.65 -2.73
N ASN A 205 32.91 -32.88 -1.76
CA ASN A 205 31.50 -32.49 -1.75
C ASN A 205 31.14 -31.76 -0.44
N ALA A 206 29.88 -31.30 -0.32
CA ALA A 206 29.38 -30.70 0.91
C ALA A 206 29.64 -31.63 2.10
N GLN A 207 29.30 -32.91 1.94
CA GLN A 207 29.44 -33.91 2.98
C GLN A 207 30.84 -33.97 3.57
N GLU A 208 31.86 -34.30 2.78
CA GLU A 208 33.24 -34.41 3.29
C GLU A 208 33.73 -33.07 3.88
N ALA A 209 33.10 -31.93 3.54
CA ALA A 209 33.42 -30.66 4.17
C ALA A 209 32.81 -30.59 5.56
N ILE A 210 31.49 -30.75 5.70
CA ILE A 210 30.81 -30.55 6.98
C ILE A 210 31.07 -31.71 7.95
N ASP A 211 31.25 -32.92 7.40
CA ASP A 211 31.89 -34.08 8.03
C ASP A 211 33.06 -33.67 8.91
N LYS A 212 34.18 -33.24 8.29
CA LYS A 212 35.46 -33.03 8.97
C LYS A 212 35.39 -32.08 10.14
N ILE A 213 34.40 -31.20 10.15
CA ILE A 213 34.22 -30.22 11.21
C ILE A 213 33.89 -30.95 12.53
N ASN A 214 33.10 -32.03 12.45
CA ASN A 214 32.81 -33.06 13.48
C ASN A 214 33.97 -33.96 13.91
N THR A 215 35.21 -33.57 13.69
CA THR A 215 36.36 -34.39 14.09
C THR A 215 37.43 -33.54 14.75
N SER A 216 37.02 -32.42 15.37
CA SER A 216 37.92 -31.33 15.73
C SER A 216 37.52 -30.64 17.04
N GLU A 217 38.53 -30.18 17.79
CA GLU A 217 38.46 -29.75 19.20
C GLU A 217 38.96 -28.29 19.43
N ARG A 218 39.02 -27.46 18.39
CA ARG A 218 39.78 -26.18 18.36
C ARG A 218 38.93 -24.90 18.44
N PHE A 219 37.64 -25.07 18.72
CA PHE A 219 36.62 -24.68 17.76
C PHE A 219 35.27 -24.78 18.60
N GLU A 220 34.89 -23.77 19.46
CA GLU A 220 33.84 -23.83 20.57
C GLU A 220 32.46 -23.02 20.51
N GLU A 221 31.29 -23.70 20.52
CA GLU A 221 29.83 -23.38 20.75
C GLU A 221 29.19 -21.94 20.76
N LYS A 222 29.49 -21.01 19.84
CA LYS A 222 28.52 -20.07 19.19
C LYS A 222 28.54 -19.93 17.64
N GLN A 223 29.20 -20.86 16.95
CA GLN A 223 30.08 -20.78 15.75
C GLN A 223 30.39 -22.13 14.89
N LYS A 224 29.83 -23.39 15.07
CA LYS A 224 30.15 -24.78 14.50
C LYS A 224 29.02 -25.43 13.73
N GLU A 225 27.83 -25.48 14.34
CA GLU A 225 26.54 -25.40 13.64
C GLU A 225 26.76 -24.30 12.59
N LYS A 226 27.36 -23.18 13.02
CA LYS A 226 27.61 -21.96 12.28
C LYS A 226 28.26 -22.15 10.91
N GLY A 227 29.39 -22.80 10.76
CA GLY A 227 29.86 -22.95 9.37
C GLY A 227 29.00 -23.88 8.52
N VAL A 228 28.05 -24.64 9.08
CA VAL A 228 27.20 -25.55 8.29
C VAL A 228 26.32 -24.82 7.25
N ARG A 229 25.58 -23.75 7.59
CA ARG A 229 24.83 -23.03 6.52
C ARG A 229 25.75 -22.36 5.54
N ILE A 230 26.91 -21.89 5.99
CA ILE A 230 27.79 -21.19 5.07
C ILE A 230 28.41 -22.21 4.12
N ILE A 231 29.03 -23.31 4.57
CA ILE A 231 29.46 -24.45 3.72
C ILE A 231 28.36 -24.85 2.71
N LYS A 232 27.09 -24.97 3.12
CA LYS A 232 25.97 -25.21 2.19
C LYS A 232 25.68 -24.08 1.20
N LYS A 233 25.73 -22.82 1.64
CA LYS A 233 25.65 -21.61 0.79
C LYS A 233 26.78 -21.54 -0.25
N LEU A 234 27.77 -22.44 -0.18
CA LEU A 234 28.94 -22.48 -1.05
C LEU A 234 29.04 -23.67 -1.98
N PHE A 235 28.72 -24.89 -1.55
CA PHE A 235 28.58 -25.95 -2.55
C PHE A 235 27.45 -25.62 -3.54
N SER A 236 26.46 -24.83 -3.12
CA SER A 236 25.41 -24.27 -3.99
C SER A 236 25.82 -23.11 -4.90
N SER A 237 26.96 -22.42 -4.67
CA SER A 237 27.51 -21.44 -5.63
C SER A 237 28.63 -22.05 -6.48
N LYS A 238 29.43 -22.96 -5.91
CA LYS A 238 30.42 -23.80 -6.60
C LYS A 238 29.79 -24.60 -7.74
N SER A 239 28.54 -25.03 -7.62
CA SER A 239 27.82 -25.80 -8.65
C SER A 239 27.39 -24.97 -9.87
N ARG A 240 27.17 -23.66 -9.74
CA ARG A 240 26.76 -22.80 -10.89
C ARG A 240 27.83 -22.69 -11.97
N LYS A 241 29.08 -23.02 -11.63
CA LYS A 241 30.26 -23.01 -12.51
C LYS A 241 30.24 -24.08 -13.63
N GLN A 242 29.21 -24.92 -13.70
CA GLN A 242 29.04 -25.92 -14.76
C GLN A 242 28.06 -25.50 -15.88
N VAL A 243 27.48 -24.30 -15.80
CA VAL A 243 26.54 -23.80 -16.83
C VAL A 243 27.03 -22.47 -17.42
N ASN A 244 27.33 -21.48 -16.57
CA ASN A 244 27.78 -20.15 -17.02
C ASN A 244 29.24 -19.88 -16.64
N GLU A 245 30.00 -19.26 -17.55
CA GLU A 245 31.39 -18.81 -17.34
C GLU A 245 31.48 -17.56 -16.44
N GLU A 246 31.08 -17.67 -15.17
CA GLU A 246 31.32 -16.64 -14.16
C GLU A 246 32.07 -17.20 -12.94
N SER A 247 32.73 -16.31 -12.19
CA SER A 247 33.49 -16.71 -11.00
C SER A 247 32.54 -17.16 -9.89
N ALA A 248 32.79 -18.36 -9.34
CA ALA A 248 32.04 -18.92 -8.21
C ALA A 248 32.45 -18.27 -6.88
N GLU A 249 32.36 -16.94 -6.82
CA GLU A 249 32.53 -16.13 -5.62
C GLU A 249 31.22 -16.11 -4.81
N THR A 250 31.32 -15.97 -3.49
CA THR A 250 30.16 -15.55 -2.68
C THR A 250 30.66 -14.81 -1.44
N ARG A 251 29.91 -13.80 -1.02
CA ARG A 251 30.46 -12.72 -0.19
C ARG A 251 30.10 -12.84 1.28
N ILE A 252 31.06 -12.62 2.20
CA ILE A 252 30.84 -12.70 3.66
C ILE A 252 29.60 -11.91 4.09
N ASP A 253 29.44 -10.72 3.53
CA ASP A 253 28.28 -9.83 3.67
C ASP A 253 26.98 -10.41 3.12
N TYR A 254 26.98 -10.93 1.89
CA TYR A 254 25.82 -11.63 1.33
C TYR A 254 25.40 -12.80 2.21
N ILE A 255 26.33 -13.42 2.92
CA ILE A 255 26.02 -14.58 3.74
C ILE A 255 25.61 -14.17 5.17
N SER A 256 26.21 -13.11 5.73
CA SER A 256 25.70 -12.36 6.88
C SER A 256 24.25 -11.92 6.67
N ASP A 257 23.89 -11.48 5.46
CA ASP A 257 22.52 -11.12 5.07
C ASP A 257 21.61 -12.34 4.93
N HIS A 258 21.88 -13.20 3.93
CA HIS A 258 21.01 -14.32 3.58
C HIS A 258 20.78 -15.31 4.71
N LEU A 259 21.60 -15.27 5.77
CA LEU A 259 21.49 -16.13 6.92
C LEU A 259 21.20 -15.37 8.25
N GLY A 260 21.25 -14.02 8.27
CA GLY A 260 20.83 -13.17 9.40
C GLY A 260 21.81 -13.07 10.58
N ILE A 261 23.06 -12.66 10.35
CA ILE A 261 24.16 -12.91 11.30
C ILE A 261 25.33 -11.90 11.23
N VAL A 262 26.19 -11.90 12.25
CA VAL A 262 27.06 -10.77 12.57
C VAL A 262 28.44 -10.98 11.94
N LYS A 263 28.88 -10.07 11.07
CA LYS A 263 30.00 -10.34 10.15
C LYS A 263 31.37 -10.56 10.82
N GLU A 264 31.60 -10.04 12.02
CA GLU A 264 32.89 -10.21 12.74
C GLU A 264 33.01 -11.64 13.25
N GLU A 265 31.90 -12.12 13.79
CA GLU A 265 31.60 -13.51 14.08
C GLU A 265 31.71 -14.34 12.78
N VAL A 266 31.07 -13.95 11.65
CA VAL A 266 31.17 -14.69 10.36
C VAL A 266 32.64 -14.88 9.99
N ILE A 267 33.40 -13.79 9.96
CA ILE A 267 34.83 -13.74 9.71
C ILE A 267 35.57 -14.65 10.69
N ASN A 268 35.22 -14.62 11.97
CA ASN A 268 35.85 -15.45 12.99
C ASN A 268 35.77 -16.91 12.58
N ILE A 269 34.62 -17.47 12.23
CA ILE A 269 34.54 -18.85 11.71
C ILE A 269 34.69 -18.98 10.20
N ILE A 270 35.47 -18.08 9.60
CA ILE A 270 36.24 -18.36 8.39
C ILE A 270 37.76 -18.34 8.69
N ASN A 271 38.18 -17.91 9.91
CA ASN A 271 39.60 -17.85 10.35
C ASN A 271 39.95 -18.72 11.55
N LEU A 272 39.04 -19.00 12.46
CA LEU A 272 39.03 -20.29 13.12
C LEU A 272 38.81 -21.38 12.06
N LEU A 273 38.26 -21.05 10.86
CA LEU A 273 38.32 -21.88 9.63
C LEU A 273 39.60 -21.61 8.78
N ARG A 274 40.55 -20.85 9.35
CA ARG A 274 41.98 -21.21 9.34
C ARG A 274 42.12 -22.36 10.42
N GLU A 275 43.21 -22.76 11.07
CA GLU A 275 43.27 -23.99 11.95
C GLU A 275 43.59 -25.45 11.43
N GLU A 276 42.72 -26.49 11.13
CA GLU A 276 43.26 -27.89 10.80
C GLU A 276 42.84 -28.95 9.65
N LYS A 277 41.67 -29.12 8.96
CA LYS A 277 41.63 -29.75 7.55
C LYS A 277 40.48 -29.60 6.47
N ILE A 278 39.69 -28.50 6.35
CA ILE A 278 38.36 -28.47 5.67
C ILE A 278 38.19 -27.46 4.52
N LEU A 279 38.36 -26.18 4.83
CA LEU A 279 38.85 -25.21 3.85
C LEU A 279 40.30 -25.55 3.48
N ALA A 280 40.80 -25.03 2.37
CA ALA A 280 42.24 -24.91 2.19
C ALA A 280 42.83 -23.84 3.13
N ASP A 281 44.14 -23.91 3.35
CA ASP A 281 44.74 -23.53 4.63
C ASP A 281 44.31 -22.15 5.21
N ALA A 282 43.87 -22.05 6.48
CA ALA A 282 44.26 -22.95 7.56
C ALA A 282 43.27 -23.93 8.24
N LYS A 283 41.94 -24.01 8.02
CA LYS A 283 41.05 -25.19 8.22
C LYS A 283 39.95 -25.63 9.37
N ASP A 284 39.76 -25.32 10.71
CA ASP A 284 38.86 -26.09 11.73
C ASP A 284 37.83 -25.37 12.91
N LEU A 285 35.49 -25.27 13.19
CA LEU A 285 34.30 -24.34 13.57
C LEU A 285 33.77 -24.41 15.04
N THR A 286 32.74 -23.70 15.53
CA THR A 286 32.57 -23.36 17.00
C THR A 286 31.11 -23.09 17.65
N ALA A 287 29.90 -23.79 17.72
CA ALA A 287 28.32 -23.55 17.64
C ALA A 287 27.19 -23.02 18.65
N PHE A 288 26.07 -22.40 18.25
CA PHE A 288 25.19 -21.57 19.14
C PHE A 288 23.98 -22.14 19.94
N ILE A 289 24.01 -22.10 21.30
CA ILE A 289 22.88 -22.43 22.23
C ILE A 289 22.49 -21.29 23.23
N LYS A 290 21.20 -21.18 23.63
CA LYS A 290 20.67 -20.24 24.65
C LYS A 290 20.14 -20.96 25.91
N LYS A 291 20.48 -20.48 27.11
CA LYS A 291 19.95 -20.93 28.42
C LYS A 291 18.87 -19.95 28.95
N GLY A 292 18.02 -20.39 29.88
CA GLY A 292 16.92 -19.61 30.46
C GLY A 292 16.17 -20.36 31.56
N GLU A 293 15.24 -19.70 32.26
CA GLU A 293 14.62 -20.18 33.51
C GLU A 293 13.77 -21.46 33.39
N ASN A 294 13.35 -21.83 32.17
CA ASN A 294 12.70 -23.10 31.88
C ASN A 294 13.42 -23.83 30.72
N LYS A 295 13.29 -25.17 30.68
CA LYS A 295 14.09 -26.06 29.83
C LYS A 295 14.17 -25.62 28.35
N ASN A 296 15.38 -25.27 27.93
CA ASN A 296 15.85 -25.15 26.55
C ASN A 296 14.98 -24.29 25.59
N ARG A 297 15.26 -22.99 25.56
CA ARG A 297 14.64 -22.01 24.64
C ARG A 297 14.81 -22.34 23.15
N SER A 298 15.86 -23.07 22.76
CA SER A 298 16.04 -23.51 21.37
C SER A 298 15.05 -24.63 21.01
N LEU A 299 14.65 -25.44 21.98
CA LEU A 299 13.64 -26.51 21.80
C LEU A 299 12.24 -25.91 21.57
N SER A 300 11.82 -24.93 22.37
CA SER A 300 10.49 -24.32 22.20
C SER A 300 10.34 -23.52 20.90
N ILE A 301 11.44 -22.94 20.38
CA ILE A 301 11.45 -22.35 19.03
C ILE A 301 11.28 -23.46 17.96
N LEU A 302 11.99 -24.58 18.09
CA LEU A 302 11.83 -25.73 17.20
C LEU A 302 10.40 -26.30 17.23
N GLU A 303 9.80 -26.45 18.41
CA GLU A 303 8.42 -26.91 18.58
C GLU A 303 7.41 -25.95 17.93
N ALA A 304 7.56 -24.64 18.13
CA ALA A 304 6.69 -23.63 17.52
C ALA A 304 6.77 -23.63 15.98
N PHE A 305 7.98 -23.74 15.41
CA PHE A 305 8.15 -23.88 13.97
C PHE A 305 7.71 -25.23 13.43
N SER A 306 7.84 -26.32 14.20
CA SER A 306 7.33 -27.65 13.84
C SER A 306 5.80 -27.69 13.77
N LYS A 307 5.10 -27.08 14.74
CA LYS A 307 3.64 -26.85 14.68
C LYS A 307 3.26 -26.11 13.38
N LEU A 308 3.98 -25.01 13.08
CA LEU A 308 3.72 -24.17 11.91
C LEU A 308 4.01 -24.89 10.58
N GLU A 309 5.05 -25.72 10.51
CA GLU A 309 5.35 -26.53 9.32
C GLU A 309 4.35 -27.65 9.08
N ASN A 310 3.87 -28.32 10.16
CA ASN A 310 2.81 -29.31 10.05
C ASN A 310 1.48 -28.69 9.59
N PHE A 311 1.18 -27.46 10.00
CA PHE A 311 0.06 -26.68 9.47
C PHE A 311 0.27 -26.34 7.97
N LEU A 312 1.44 -25.83 7.58
CA LEU A 312 1.72 -25.45 6.18
C LEU A 312 1.73 -26.65 5.21
N LEU A 313 2.08 -27.86 5.69
CA LEU A 313 2.00 -29.09 4.88
C LEU A 313 0.55 -29.50 4.58
N GLN A 314 -0.39 -29.16 5.46
CA GLN A 314 -1.82 -29.40 5.22
C GLN A 314 -2.34 -28.47 4.12
N GLU A 315 -1.90 -27.20 4.12
CA GLU A 315 -2.37 -26.14 3.22
C GLU A 315 -1.82 -26.21 1.77
N PHE A 316 -0.59 -26.69 1.56
CA PHE A 316 0.05 -26.77 0.23
C PHE A 316 -0.14 -28.13 -0.46
N GLU A 317 -0.07 -28.18 -1.79
CA GLU A 317 -0.42 -29.36 -2.62
C GLU A 317 0.53 -29.52 -3.82
N GLU A 318 0.48 -30.69 -4.48
CA GLU A 318 1.28 -31.01 -5.70
C GLU A 318 0.80 -30.30 -6.97
N GLN A 319 -0.04 -29.28 -6.82
CA GLN A 319 -0.50 -28.36 -7.88
C GLN A 319 -0.15 -26.92 -7.47
N GLU A 320 0.05 -26.02 -8.43
CA GLU A 320 0.57 -24.66 -8.14
C GLU A 320 -0.52 -23.76 -7.55
N LYS A 321 -0.48 -23.56 -6.23
CA LYS A 321 -1.52 -22.92 -5.42
C LYS A 321 -1.08 -21.52 -4.98
N ILE A 322 -1.88 -20.48 -5.26
CA ILE A 322 -1.54 -19.08 -4.96
C ILE A 322 -2.09 -18.66 -3.60
N VAL A 323 -1.32 -18.88 -2.52
CA VAL A 323 -1.77 -18.57 -1.16
C VAL A 323 -1.68 -17.08 -0.82
N HIS A 324 -2.72 -16.55 -0.15
CA HIS A 324 -2.71 -15.21 0.45
C HIS A 324 -2.05 -15.29 1.85
N ILE A 325 -0.87 -14.70 1.98
CA ILE A 325 0.02 -14.96 3.12
C ILE A 325 -0.49 -14.42 4.47
N LYS A 326 -1.44 -13.47 4.43
CA LYS A 326 -2.12 -12.97 5.64
C LYS A 326 -3.20 -13.92 6.15
N GLU A 327 -3.99 -14.50 5.24
CA GLU A 327 -4.98 -15.52 5.60
C GLU A 327 -4.29 -16.77 6.15
N LEU A 328 -3.17 -17.16 5.54
CA LEU A 328 -2.31 -18.24 6.02
C LEU A 328 -1.76 -17.96 7.43
N ASN A 329 -1.46 -16.70 7.77
CA ASN A 329 -1.06 -16.28 9.11
C ASN A 329 -2.21 -16.38 10.12
N GLU A 330 -3.41 -15.90 9.78
CA GLU A 330 -4.56 -16.00 10.70
C GLU A 330 -5.03 -17.44 10.88
N LYS A 331 -5.03 -18.26 9.82
CA LYS A 331 -5.29 -19.71 9.92
C LYS A 331 -4.31 -20.39 10.88
N ALA A 332 -3.01 -20.08 10.80
CA ALA A 332 -2.01 -20.64 11.70
C ALA A 332 -2.26 -20.22 13.16
N GLU A 333 -2.58 -18.95 13.42
CA GLU A 333 -2.89 -18.43 14.77
C GLU A 333 -4.12 -19.17 15.36
N VAL A 334 -5.13 -19.46 14.54
CA VAL A 334 -6.32 -20.26 14.92
C VAL A 334 -5.99 -21.74 15.14
N ASN A 335 -5.06 -22.33 14.38
CA ASN A 335 -4.63 -23.73 14.50
C ASN A 335 -3.55 -23.93 15.61
N GLY A 336 -3.49 -23.06 16.62
CA GLY A 336 -2.60 -23.22 17.78
C GLY A 336 -1.11 -22.94 17.51
N CYS A 337 -0.78 -22.25 16.42
CA CYS A 337 0.58 -21.74 16.18
C CYS A 337 0.80 -20.42 16.94
N GLU A 338 1.15 -20.53 18.21
CA GLU A 338 1.52 -19.40 19.07
C GLU A 338 2.68 -18.57 18.46
N ASP A 339 2.60 -17.25 18.60
CA ASP A 339 3.58 -16.27 18.08
C ASP A 339 3.86 -16.40 16.56
N VAL A 340 2.88 -16.81 15.74
CA VAL A 340 3.06 -16.86 14.28
C VAL A 340 3.17 -15.45 13.65
N SER A 341 4.01 -15.34 12.61
CA SER A 341 4.14 -14.13 11.81
C SER A 341 4.36 -14.44 10.31
N ILE A 342 4.06 -13.46 9.45
CA ILE A 342 4.36 -13.53 8.01
C ILE A 342 5.85 -13.78 7.77
N SER A 343 6.75 -13.23 8.60
CA SER A 343 8.19 -13.46 8.48
C SER A 343 8.59 -14.90 8.85
N LYS A 344 7.95 -15.54 9.83
CA LYS A 344 8.12 -16.98 10.12
C LYS A 344 7.59 -17.85 8.98
N ILE A 345 6.41 -17.55 8.44
CA ILE A 345 5.82 -18.28 7.30
C ILE A 345 6.70 -18.14 6.05
N LYS A 346 7.12 -16.91 5.69
CA LYS A 346 8.08 -16.68 4.60
C LYS A 346 9.39 -17.44 4.81
N THR A 347 9.87 -17.55 6.05
CA THR A 347 11.11 -18.29 6.36
C THR A 347 10.97 -19.78 6.02
N ILE A 348 9.83 -20.39 6.37
CA ILE A 348 9.52 -21.79 6.03
C ILE A 348 9.39 -21.99 4.51
N ILE A 349 8.57 -21.17 3.82
CA ILE A 349 8.35 -21.33 2.37
C ILE A 349 9.68 -21.15 1.61
N ASN A 350 10.50 -20.15 1.98
CA ASN A 350 11.83 -19.98 1.41
C ASN A 350 12.76 -21.17 1.71
N PHE A 351 12.65 -21.80 2.88
CA PHE A 351 13.42 -23.00 3.19
C PHE A 351 13.02 -24.18 2.31
N TRP A 352 11.72 -24.46 2.22
CA TRP A 352 11.18 -25.55 1.39
C TRP A 352 11.52 -25.33 -0.09
N ALA A 353 11.55 -24.08 -0.55
CA ALA A 353 12.00 -23.70 -1.88
C ALA A 353 13.51 -23.95 -2.11
N ILE A 354 14.37 -23.57 -1.15
CA ILE A 354 15.82 -23.84 -1.20
C ILE A 354 16.10 -25.36 -1.20
N LYS A 355 15.24 -26.16 -0.57
CA LYS A 355 15.34 -27.63 -0.55
C LYS A 355 14.68 -28.34 -1.72
N HIS A 356 14.10 -27.60 -2.67
CA HIS A 356 13.30 -28.15 -3.78
C HIS A 356 12.18 -29.10 -3.31
N TRP A 357 11.63 -28.84 -2.13
CA TRP A 357 10.41 -29.49 -1.62
C TRP A 357 9.15 -28.79 -2.14
N VAL A 358 9.25 -27.47 -2.33
CA VAL A 358 8.30 -26.68 -3.11
C VAL A 358 9.03 -25.88 -4.19
N LYS A 359 8.31 -25.46 -5.22
CA LYS A 359 8.66 -24.33 -6.09
C LYS A 359 7.83 -23.12 -5.64
N GLN A 360 8.43 -21.93 -5.60
CA GLN A 360 7.71 -20.69 -5.27
C GLN A 360 7.87 -19.64 -6.38
N GLN A 361 6.85 -18.81 -6.60
CA GLN A 361 6.94 -17.61 -7.44
C GLN A 361 6.28 -16.40 -6.78
N ASN A 362 7.05 -15.32 -6.62
CA ASN A 362 6.53 -14.02 -6.18
C ASN A 362 5.80 -13.35 -7.36
N LEU A 363 4.51 -13.04 -7.17
CA LEU A 363 3.70 -12.44 -8.24
C LEU A 363 3.99 -10.94 -8.34
N ALA A 364 4.55 -10.50 -9.47
CA ALA A 364 5.05 -9.14 -9.71
C ALA A 364 4.02 -7.98 -9.59
N TYR A 365 2.77 -8.26 -9.20
CA TYR A 365 1.69 -7.30 -9.01
C TYR A 365 0.95 -7.47 -7.66
N SER A 366 1.42 -8.33 -6.75
CA SER A 366 0.85 -8.48 -5.41
C SER A 366 1.93 -8.70 -4.36
N LYS A 367 1.88 -7.95 -3.25
CA LYS A 367 2.81 -8.12 -2.12
C LYS A 367 2.38 -9.22 -1.14
N ASN A 368 1.14 -9.71 -1.23
CA ASN A 368 0.55 -10.63 -0.27
C ASN A 368 0.30 -12.04 -0.84
N HIS A 369 0.48 -12.25 -2.15
CA HIS A 369 0.24 -13.53 -2.81
C HIS A 369 1.54 -14.20 -3.26
N VAL A 370 1.69 -15.49 -2.94
CA VAL A 370 2.82 -16.32 -3.35
C VAL A 370 2.26 -17.57 -4.01
N ALA A 371 2.70 -17.88 -5.24
CA ALA A 371 2.44 -19.17 -5.86
C ALA A 371 3.37 -20.21 -5.22
N VAL A 372 2.82 -21.34 -4.76
CA VAL A 372 3.55 -22.44 -4.12
C VAL A 372 3.09 -23.78 -4.72
N LEU A 373 4.03 -24.59 -5.17
CA LEU A 373 3.80 -25.93 -5.75
C LEU A 373 4.64 -26.94 -4.98
N CYS A 374 4.06 -27.95 -4.34
CA CYS A 374 4.84 -29.07 -3.80
C CYS A 374 5.43 -29.90 -4.93
N LEU A 375 6.70 -30.29 -4.77
CA LEU A 375 7.45 -31.10 -5.75
C LEU A 375 7.53 -32.58 -5.36
N HIS A 376 6.82 -32.96 -4.30
CA HIS A 376 6.77 -34.28 -3.69
C HIS A 376 5.38 -34.54 -3.05
N PRO A 377 4.91 -35.79 -2.99
CA PRO A 377 3.74 -36.20 -2.22
C PRO A 377 3.77 -35.78 -0.75
N LYS A 378 2.59 -35.53 -0.17
CA LYS A 378 2.45 -35.07 1.22
C LYS A 378 3.03 -36.05 2.23
N GLU A 379 2.97 -37.34 1.95
CA GLU A 379 3.50 -38.42 2.77
C GLU A 379 5.03 -38.36 2.80
N ILE A 380 5.66 -38.20 1.64
CA ILE A 380 7.12 -38.07 1.49
C ILE A 380 7.62 -36.74 2.09
N LEU A 381 6.83 -35.67 1.99
CA LEU A 381 7.12 -34.41 2.70
C LEU A 381 6.97 -34.57 4.21
N LYS A 382 5.94 -35.27 4.69
CA LYS A 382 5.75 -35.56 6.11
C LYS A 382 6.91 -36.35 6.69
N GLU A 383 7.33 -37.43 6.03
CA GLU A 383 8.52 -38.22 6.43
C GLU A 383 9.78 -37.34 6.47
N LYS A 384 9.95 -36.41 5.53
CA LYS A 384 11.07 -35.44 5.52
C LYS A 384 10.97 -34.43 6.66
N LEU A 385 9.78 -33.93 7.00
CA LEU A 385 9.55 -33.04 8.15
C LEU A 385 9.82 -33.78 9.46
N GLU A 386 9.27 -34.98 9.65
CA GLU A 386 9.40 -35.79 10.85
C GLU A 386 10.87 -36.23 11.07
N LYS A 387 11.54 -36.74 10.01
CA LYS A 387 12.97 -37.09 10.06
C LYS A 387 13.83 -35.88 10.45
N ARG A 388 13.57 -34.71 9.85
CA ARG A 388 14.32 -33.48 10.15
C ARG A 388 13.93 -32.90 11.52
N TYR A 389 12.72 -33.12 12.02
CA TYR A 389 12.29 -32.69 13.36
C TYR A 389 12.94 -33.54 14.45
N GLU A 390 12.89 -34.86 14.36
CA GLU A 390 13.56 -35.74 15.33
C GLU A 390 15.08 -35.59 15.28
N LEU A 391 15.65 -35.37 14.09
CA LEU A 391 17.05 -34.99 13.99
C LEU A 391 17.28 -33.61 14.63
N ALA A 392 16.50 -32.58 14.31
CA ALA A 392 16.65 -31.23 14.89
C ALA A 392 16.55 -31.21 16.42
N LYS A 393 15.65 -32.03 16.96
CA LYS A 393 15.49 -32.24 18.40
C LYS A 393 16.73 -32.87 19.00
N PHE A 394 17.22 -33.98 18.43
CA PHE A 394 18.50 -34.56 18.83
C PHE A 394 19.65 -33.55 18.74
N ILE A 395 19.72 -32.76 17.66
CA ILE A 395 20.74 -31.72 17.48
C ILE A 395 20.72 -30.73 18.65
N VAL A 396 19.56 -30.13 18.92
CA VAL A 396 19.37 -29.15 19.99
C VAL A 396 19.60 -29.77 21.38
N GLU A 397 19.23 -31.03 21.60
CA GLU A 397 19.45 -31.74 22.87
C GLU A 397 20.93 -32.11 23.08
N PHE A 398 21.61 -32.66 22.07
CA PHE A 398 23.04 -32.99 22.10
C PHE A 398 23.88 -31.75 22.39
N LEU A 399 23.61 -30.65 21.69
CA LEU A 399 24.28 -29.38 21.87
C LEU A 399 24.04 -28.76 23.24
N TYR A 400 22.80 -28.84 23.73
CA TYR A 400 22.46 -28.37 25.07
C TYR A 400 23.16 -29.20 26.15
N GLN A 401 23.25 -30.53 26.00
CA GLN A 401 24.00 -31.41 26.89
C GLN A 401 25.50 -31.08 26.89
N LYS A 402 26.10 -30.92 25.71
CA LYS A 402 27.49 -30.46 25.56
C LYS A 402 27.67 -29.10 26.27
N SER A 403 26.71 -28.18 26.14
CA SER A 403 26.71 -26.87 26.84
C SER A 403 26.58 -26.89 28.36
N ILE A 404 26.35 -28.06 28.96
CA ILE A 404 26.48 -28.25 30.40
C ILE A 404 27.91 -28.69 30.73
N LEU A 405 28.50 -29.60 29.93
CA LEU A 405 29.80 -30.23 30.17
C LEU A 405 31.01 -29.27 30.11
N ASN A 406 31.03 -28.26 29.23
CA ASN A 406 32.15 -27.30 29.15
C ASN A 406 32.00 -26.06 30.06
N SER A 407 31.09 -26.07 31.05
CA SER A 407 30.85 -24.89 31.90
C SER A 407 31.94 -24.73 32.98
N SER A 408 32.65 -23.60 33.02
CA SER A 408 33.51 -23.25 34.16
C SER A 408 32.71 -22.57 35.29
N GLU A 409 33.27 -22.48 36.51
CA GLU A 409 32.57 -21.90 37.67
C GLU A 409 32.11 -20.45 37.47
N GLY A 410 32.69 -19.71 36.51
CA GLY A 410 32.28 -18.35 36.16
C GLY A 410 31.17 -18.24 35.11
N ASP A 411 30.78 -19.32 34.43
CA ASP A 411 29.88 -19.27 33.26
C ASP A 411 28.38 -19.30 33.58
N PHE A 412 28.01 -19.62 34.82
CA PHE A 412 26.61 -19.73 35.25
C PHE A 412 25.80 -18.41 35.17
N ALA A 413 26.45 -17.28 34.93
CA ALA A 413 25.83 -15.97 34.77
C ALA A 413 25.53 -15.56 33.30
N LYS A 414 25.84 -16.42 32.31
CA LYS A 414 25.64 -16.11 30.87
C LYS A 414 24.35 -16.73 30.33
N GLU A 415 23.52 -15.95 29.62
CA GLU A 415 22.37 -16.47 28.85
C GLU A 415 22.77 -17.43 27.70
N GLU A 416 24.06 -17.48 27.37
CA GLU A 416 24.57 -17.92 26.07
C GLU A 416 25.99 -18.53 26.24
N VAL A 417 26.21 -19.80 25.82
CA VAL A 417 27.39 -20.64 26.16
C VAL A 417 28.06 -21.28 24.93
N LEU A 418 29.41 -21.46 24.97
CA LEU A 418 30.39 -22.05 24.00
C LEU A 418 30.96 -23.46 24.46
N VAL A 419 31.38 -24.37 23.53
CA VAL A 419 31.48 -25.91 23.62
C VAL A 419 31.89 -26.67 22.27
N GLU A 420 32.25 -27.97 22.13
CA GLU A 420 33.02 -28.50 20.93
C GLU A 420 32.41 -29.36 19.72
N PHE A 421 31.27 -29.16 19.02
CA PHE A 421 30.67 -30.14 17.99
C PHE A 421 30.77 -29.98 16.39
N SER A 422 29.68 -30.05 15.55
CA SER A 422 29.35 -30.10 14.07
C SER A 422 28.85 -31.42 13.41
N VAL A 423 29.39 -31.96 12.29
CA VAL A 423 28.74 -33.12 11.58
C VAL A 423 29.32 -34.57 11.68
N HIS A 424 30.61 -34.92 11.46
CA HIS A 424 31.14 -36.31 11.71
C HIS A 424 30.76 -36.90 13.12
N GLU A 425 31.33 -36.40 14.23
CA GLU A 425 31.02 -36.77 15.64
C GLU A 425 29.51 -36.78 15.94
N MET A 426 28.75 -35.70 15.75
CA MET A 426 27.29 -35.69 15.84
C MET A 426 26.62 -36.83 15.07
N LYS A 427 27.08 -37.15 13.85
CA LYS A 427 26.58 -38.32 13.11
C LYS A 427 26.87 -39.59 13.88
N ALA A 428 28.10 -39.79 14.34
CA ALA A 428 28.47 -40.91 15.19
C ALA A 428 27.70 -40.91 16.52
N ALA A 429 27.35 -39.76 17.10
CA ALA A 429 26.60 -39.63 18.33
C ALA A 429 25.12 -40.00 18.14
N TYR A 430 24.50 -39.58 17.02
CA TYR A 430 23.16 -40.04 16.64
C TYR A 430 23.17 -41.54 16.36
N GLU A 431 24.13 -42.02 15.57
CA GLU A 431 24.30 -43.44 15.23
C GLU A 431 24.61 -44.31 16.46
N ASN A 432 25.21 -43.78 17.52
CA ASN A 432 25.47 -44.48 18.79
C ASN A 432 24.39 -44.26 19.88
N SER A 433 23.48 -43.29 19.73
CA SER A 433 22.45 -42.96 20.73
C SER A 433 21.54 -44.16 21.12
N PRO A 434 21.02 -44.27 22.35
CA PRO A 434 20.11 -45.35 22.73
C PRO A 434 18.67 -45.04 22.26
N SER A 435 18.34 -45.41 21.02
CA SER A 435 16.97 -45.34 20.46
C SER A 435 16.57 -46.63 19.75
N LEU A 436 15.34 -47.09 19.98
CA LEU A 436 14.74 -48.29 19.39
C LEU A 436 14.41 -48.14 17.89
N PHE A 437 14.25 -46.92 17.39
CA PHE A 437 13.83 -46.63 16.01
C PHE A 437 14.73 -45.58 15.37
N LYS A 438 16.01 -45.92 15.16
CA LYS A 438 16.96 -45.04 14.47
C LYS A 438 16.61 -44.89 12.99
N LEU A 439 16.34 -43.66 12.58
CA LEU A 439 16.24 -43.31 11.17
C LEU A 439 17.64 -43.35 10.53
N LYS A 440 17.74 -43.84 9.29
CA LYS A 440 19.01 -43.82 8.56
C LYS A 440 19.31 -42.39 8.11
N ILE A 441 20.30 -41.78 8.75
CA ILE A 441 20.76 -40.43 8.42
C ILE A 441 22.04 -40.48 7.56
N SER A 442 22.06 -39.67 6.52
CA SER A 442 23.30 -39.27 5.87
C SER A 442 23.93 -38.11 6.63
N ILE A 443 25.10 -37.71 6.15
CA ILE A 443 25.77 -36.49 6.61
C ILE A 443 24.91 -35.29 6.18
N ASP A 444 24.29 -35.35 4.99
CA ASP A 444 23.46 -34.30 4.35
C ASP A 444 22.23 -33.93 5.19
N ASP A 445 21.66 -34.92 5.89
CA ASP A 445 20.49 -34.73 6.75
C ASP A 445 20.82 -33.85 7.97
N ILE A 446 21.93 -34.13 8.66
CA ILE A 446 22.38 -33.34 9.83
C ILE A 446 22.71 -31.93 9.39
N GLU A 447 23.51 -31.86 8.33
CA GLU A 447 23.80 -30.69 7.53
C GLU A 447 22.57 -29.81 7.25
N ASP A 448 21.51 -30.37 6.66
CA ASP A 448 20.27 -29.66 6.29
C ASP A 448 19.43 -29.29 7.52
N THR A 449 19.50 -30.10 8.57
CA THR A 449 18.83 -29.86 9.85
C THR A 449 19.46 -28.68 10.60
N LEU A 450 20.78 -28.56 10.56
CA LEU A 450 21.51 -27.38 11.02
C LEU A 450 21.13 -26.16 10.14
N PHE A 451 21.10 -26.33 8.81
CA PHE A 451 20.62 -25.27 7.89
C PHE A 451 19.24 -24.76 8.26
N TYR A 452 18.34 -25.66 8.65
CA TYR A 452 16.97 -25.38 9.08
C TYR A 452 16.88 -24.68 10.44
N LEU A 453 17.39 -25.31 11.49
CA LEU A 453 17.28 -24.86 12.89
C LEU A 453 17.72 -23.40 13.08
N SER A 454 18.65 -22.92 12.25
CA SER A 454 19.08 -21.53 12.30
C SER A 454 18.39 -20.61 11.33
N ARG A 455 17.77 -21.08 10.23
CA ARG A 455 16.82 -20.22 9.50
C ARG A 455 15.62 -19.90 10.39
N ILE A 456 15.19 -20.81 11.25
CA ILE A 456 14.16 -20.56 12.27
C ILE A 456 14.67 -19.85 13.55
N SER A 457 15.96 -19.53 13.62
CA SER A 457 16.62 -18.85 14.76
C SER A 457 16.49 -19.55 16.13
N ALA A 458 16.23 -20.87 16.16
CA ALA A 458 16.45 -21.67 17.37
C ALA A 458 17.94 -21.64 17.77
N ILE A 459 18.81 -21.57 16.76
CA ILE A 459 20.27 -21.56 16.82
C ILE A 459 20.82 -20.53 15.79
N LYS A 460 22.13 -20.23 15.73
CA LYS A 460 22.72 -19.12 14.91
C LYS A 460 23.87 -19.63 14.04
N ILE A 461 23.98 -19.30 12.73
CA ILE A 461 24.85 -20.11 11.81
C ILE A 461 25.79 -19.45 10.68
N GLU A 462 27.14 -19.27 10.85
CA GLU A 462 28.20 -18.72 9.90
C GLU A 462 29.58 -19.53 9.66
N GLY A 463 30.22 -19.64 8.44
CA GLY A 463 31.62 -20.15 8.11
C GLY A 463 31.99 -20.79 6.69
N GLY A 464 33.08 -20.38 5.97
CA GLY A 464 33.36 -20.47 4.47
C GLY A 464 33.95 -21.76 3.76
N PHE A 465 34.42 -21.99 2.48
CA PHE A 465 34.74 -21.51 1.03
C PHE A 465 35.55 -20.24 0.61
N LEU A 466 35.53 -19.92 -0.72
CA LEU A 466 36.05 -18.71 -1.38
C LEU A 466 35.18 -17.50 -1.08
N VAL A 467 35.24 -17.15 0.20
CA VAL A 467 34.59 -15.98 0.77
C VAL A 467 35.51 -14.83 0.56
N VAL A 468 35.34 -14.20 -0.59
CA VAL A 468 35.66 -12.79 -0.71
C VAL A 468 34.80 -12.04 0.30
N TYR A 469 35.44 -11.19 1.09
CA TYR A 469 34.74 -10.07 1.69
C TYR A 469 35.04 -8.85 0.84
N ASN A 470 34.02 -8.36 0.11
CA ASN A 470 34.11 -7.15 -0.70
C ASN A 470 33.93 -5.94 0.20
N ARG A 471 34.87 -5.83 1.15
CA ARG A 471 35.04 -4.69 2.03
C ARG A 471 35.33 -3.45 1.19
N LEU A 472 34.55 -2.41 1.44
CA LEU A 472 34.99 -1.05 1.21
C LEU A 472 35.83 -0.70 2.44
N THR A 473 37.14 -0.55 2.23
CA THR A 473 38.05 -0.11 3.29
C THR A 473 37.88 1.40 3.42
N ILE A 474 37.28 1.84 4.52
CA ILE A 474 36.84 3.21 4.74
C ILE A 474 37.65 3.78 5.90
N ASP A 475 38.62 4.62 5.58
CA ASP A 475 39.31 5.45 6.56
C ASP A 475 38.46 6.71 6.77
N ARG A 476 37.71 6.79 7.87
CA ARG A 476 37.01 8.04 8.22
C ARG A 476 38.05 9.09 8.59
N VAL A 477 38.16 10.11 7.75
CA VAL A 477 39.07 11.26 7.94
C VAL A 477 38.43 12.27 8.88
N GLU A 478 37.15 12.55 8.71
CA GLU A 478 36.41 13.54 9.48
C GLU A 478 36.02 13.01 10.87
N GLN A 479 36.73 13.43 11.92
CA GLN A 479 36.53 12.93 13.29
C GLN A 479 35.34 13.58 14.03
N ASP A 480 34.82 14.73 13.59
CA ASP A 480 33.68 15.33 14.29
C ASP A 480 32.42 14.47 14.10
N ASN A 481 31.90 13.97 15.22
CA ASN A 481 30.67 13.19 15.25
C ASN A 481 29.42 14.06 15.03
N LYS A 482 29.49 15.38 15.22
CA LYS A 482 28.38 16.31 14.95
C LYS A 482 28.28 16.66 13.46
N LYS A 483 29.39 16.82 12.74
CA LYS A 483 29.43 17.17 11.31
C LYS A 483 28.55 16.25 10.45
N ARG A 484 27.75 16.87 9.59
CA ARG A 484 26.79 16.27 8.68
C ARG A 484 27.26 16.52 7.25
N TYR A 485 26.98 15.59 6.34
CA TYR A 485 27.26 15.77 4.92
C TYR A 485 26.35 16.88 4.39
N THR A 486 26.94 17.96 3.87
CA THR A 486 26.26 19.25 3.64
C THR A 486 25.74 19.41 2.21
N LYS A 487 25.07 20.54 1.96
CA LYS A 487 24.71 20.95 0.60
C LYS A 487 25.93 21.27 -0.25
N GLU A 488 27.02 21.77 0.35
CA GLU A 488 28.30 22.02 -0.35
C GLU A 488 28.94 20.70 -0.80
N ASP A 489 29.05 19.73 0.11
CA ASP A 489 29.68 18.42 -0.16
C ASP A 489 28.99 17.66 -1.32
N TYR A 490 27.67 17.82 -1.43
CA TYR A 490 26.85 17.17 -2.46
C TYR A 490 26.94 17.86 -3.83
N GLN A 491 27.52 19.06 -3.95
CA GLN A 491 27.48 19.86 -5.20
C GLN A 491 28.00 19.12 -6.43
N LYS A 492 29.13 18.41 -6.33
CA LYS A 492 29.74 17.67 -7.46
C LYS A 492 28.80 16.59 -8.01
N LEU A 493 28.18 15.81 -7.11
CA LEU A 493 27.25 14.75 -7.49
C LEU A 493 25.89 15.32 -7.93
N ASN A 494 25.43 16.40 -7.32
CA ASN A 494 24.24 17.12 -7.79
C ASN A 494 24.43 17.65 -9.21
N HIS A 495 25.60 18.23 -9.52
CA HIS A 495 25.92 18.74 -10.85
C HIS A 495 25.97 17.62 -11.92
N PHE A 496 26.45 16.43 -11.58
CA PHE A 496 26.33 15.25 -12.46
C PHE A 496 24.85 14.92 -12.77
N TYR A 497 23.98 14.93 -11.75
CA TYR A 497 22.55 14.70 -11.96
C TYR A 497 21.86 15.86 -12.72
N GLU A 498 22.27 17.11 -12.53
CA GLU A 498 21.79 18.27 -13.29
C GLU A 498 22.23 18.20 -14.77
N SER A 499 23.48 17.78 -15.04
CA SER A 499 23.95 17.51 -16.40
C SER A 499 23.17 16.39 -17.06
N LYS A 500 22.81 15.33 -16.34
CA LYS A 500 21.93 14.27 -16.84
C LYS A 500 20.49 14.75 -17.10
N VAL A 501 19.95 15.65 -16.27
CA VAL A 501 18.67 16.33 -16.55
C VAL A 501 18.77 17.19 -17.82
N GLN A 502 19.85 17.94 -17.99
CA GLN A 502 20.11 18.76 -19.18
C GLN A 502 20.21 17.91 -20.44
N GLN A 503 20.96 16.80 -20.42
CA GLN A 503 21.08 15.87 -21.56
C GLN A 503 19.72 15.35 -22.05
N ILE A 504 18.79 15.02 -21.15
CA ILE A 504 17.43 14.57 -21.50
C ILE A 504 16.63 15.71 -22.18
N HIS A 505 16.77 16.96 -21.72
CA HIS A 505 16.15 18.12 -22.39
C HIS A 505 16.79 18.42 -23.74
N ILE A 506 18.11 18.30 -23.87
CA ILE A 506 18.87 18.60 -25.09
C ILE A 506 18.52 17.60 -26.21
N VAL A 507 18.50 16.30 -25.91
CA VAL A 507 18.06 15.28 -26.90
C VAL A 507 16.56 15.41 -27.21
N GLY A 508 15.75 15.86 -26.24
CA GLY A 508 14.34 16.17 -26.43
C GLY A 508 14.07 17.39 -27.33
N GLU A 509 14.91 18.42 -27.26
CA GLU A 509 14.83 19.59 -28.15
C GLU A 509 15.33 19.23 -29.56
N TYR A 510 16.41 18.47 -29.67
CA TYR A 510 16.86 17.89 -30.94
C TYR A 510 15.75 17.08 -31.63
N ALA A 511 15.02 16.25 -30.90
CA ALA A 511 13.89 15.49 -31.45
C ALA A 511 12.75 16.39 -31.96
N LYS A 512 12.47 17.50 -31.27
CA LYS A 512 11.50 18.51 -31.73
C LYS A 512 11.99 19.25 -32.97
N MET A 513 13.30 19.54 -33.07
CA MET A 513 13.92 20.09 -34.28
C MET A 513 13.86 19.09 -35.44
N MET A 514 14.18 17.81 -35.25
CA MET A 514 14.07 16.75 -36.28
C MET A 514 12.70 16.71 -36.95
N ILE A 515 11.62 16.98 -36.21
CA ILE A 515 10.23 16.97 -36.70
C ILE A 515 9.87 18.27 -37.47
N THR A 516 10.57 19.38 -37.22
CA THR A 516 10.15 20.72 -37.67
C THR A 516 11.13 21.41 -38.63
N ASP A 517 12.44 21.22 -38.42
CA ASP A 517 13.53 21.69 -39.27
C ASP A 517 14.76 20.77 -39.10
N TYR A 518 14.84 19.76 -39.98
CA TYR A 518 15.95 18.80 -39.99
C TYR A 518 17.32 19.45 -40.21
N LYS A 519 17.40 20.59 -40.93
CA LYS A 519 18.68 21.26 -41.19
C LYS A 519 19.20 21.95 -39.93
N ASN A 520 18.34 22.65 -39.19
CA ASN A 520 18.70 23.19 -37.88
C ASN A 520 18.94 22.09 -36.85
N ALA A 521 18.26 20.94 -36.95
CA ALA A 521 18.54 19.77 -36.13
C ALA A 521 19.97 19.21 -36.35
N LEU A 522 20.45 19.14 -37.59
CA LEU A 522 21.85 18.76 -37.87
C LEU A 522 22.84 19.77 -37.29
N GLN A 523 22.61 21.08 -37.50
CA GLN A 523 23.49 22.11 -36.94
C GLN A 523 23.53 22.06 -35.41
N PHE A 524 22.41 21.76 -34.75
CA PHE A 524 22.33 21.58 -33.30
C PHE A 524 23.22 20.42 -32.80
N VAL A 525 23.31 19.31 -33.56
CA VAL A 525 24.21 18.19 -33.22
C VAL A 525 25.67 18.57 -33.45
N GLU A 526 26.01 19.20 -34.58
CA GLU A 526 27.38 19.69 -34.84
C GLU A 526 27.83 20.65 -33.75
N ASP A 527 27.00 21.64 -33.42
CA ASP A 527 27.24 22.60 -32.36
C ASP A 527 27.43 21.94 -30.99
N TYR A 528 26.67 20.88 -30.68
CA TYR A 528 26.79 20.18 -29.39
C TYR A 528 28.17 19.54 -29.19
N PHE A 529 28.77 19.01 -30.25
CA PHE A 529 30.09 18.37 -30.20
C PHE A 529 31.26 19.30 -30.51
N GLN A 530 31.02 20.45 -31.17
CA GLN A 530 32.08 21.41 -31.54
C GLN A 530 32.17 22.63 -30.60
N LEU A 531 31.07 23.11 -30.04
CA LEU A 531 31.09 24.27 -29.13
C LEU A 531 31.46 23.85 -27.70
N ASN A 532 32.00 24.80 -26.93
CA ASN A 532 32.03 24.62 -25.48
C ASN A 532 30.59 24.65 -24.93
N TYR A 533 30.33 23.83 -23.91
CA TYR A 533 28.99 23.55 -23.40
C TYR A 533 28.21 24.79 -22.94
N SER A 534 28.88 25.80 -22.35
CA SER A 534 28.21 27.05 -21.96
C SER A 534 27.84 27.92 -23.17
N SER A 535 28.64 27.95 -24.23
CA SER A 535 28.28 28.62 -25.49
C SER A 535 27.13 27.93 -26.20
N PHE A 536 27.10 26.58 -26.20
CA PHE A 536 25.97 25.80 -26.70
C PHE A 536 24.67 26.11 -25.94
N LEU A 537 24.69 26.05 -24.60
CA LEU A 537 23.52 26.36 -23.77
C LEU A 537 23.04 27.82 -23.98
N ASN A 538 23.97 28.79 -24.06
CA ASN A 538 23.61 30.18 -24.33
C ASN A 538 23.00 30.39 -25.73
N ARG A 539 23.41 29.61 -26.74
CA ARG A 539 22.89 29.69 -28.11
C ARG A 539 21.47 29.11 -28.23
N TYR A 540 21.20 27.96 -27.60
CA TYR A 540 19.96 27.20 -27.82
C TYR A 540 18.94 27.26 -26.67
N PHE A 541 19.38 27.55 -25.44
CA PHE A 541 18.54 27.61 -24.24
C PHE A 541 18.60 28.98 -23.50
N PRO A 542 18.52 30.13 -24.19
CA PRO A 542 18.59 31.44 -23.55
C PRO A 542 17.37 31.77 -22.68
N GLY A 543 17.55 32.66 -21.70
CA GLY A 543 16.47 33.19 -20.88
C GLY A 543 15.78 32.10 -20.05
N SER A 544 14.45 32.04 -20.10
CA SER A 544 13.66 31.09 -19.30
C SER A 544 13.93 29.62 -19.62
N LYS A 545 14.42 29.29 -20.83
CA LYS A 545 14.83 27.92 -21.17
C LYS A 545 15.95 27.41 -20.27
N ALA A 546 16.83 28.29 -19.77
CA ALA A 546 17.88 27.92 -18.83
C ALA A 546 17.34 27.47 -17.44
N ASP A 547 16.11 27.83 -17.08
CA ASP A 547 15.41 27.33 -15.89
C ASP A 547 14.60 26.06 -16.17
N GLU A 548 14.13 25.85 -17.41
CA GLU A 548 13.53 24.58 -17.85
C GLU A 548 14.54 23.43 -17.78
N LEU A 549 15.79 23.69 -18.18
CA LEU A 549 16.93 22.78 -18.06
C LEU A 549 17.24 22.29 -16.63
N LYS A 550 16.69 22.93 -15.59
CA LYS A 550 16.83 22.53 -14.17
C LYS A 550 15.67 21.65 -13.69
N GLN A 551 14.59 21.56 -14.46
CA GLN A 551 13.38 20.83 -14.09
C GLN A 551 13.50 19.35 -14.48
N ARG A 552 13.08 18.45 -13.59
CA ARG A 552 13.13 16.99 -13.81
C ARG A 552 11.92 16.47 -14.58
N MET A 553 11.40 17.27 -15.51
CA MET A 553 10.20 17.02 -16.30
C MET A 553 10.14 18.05 -17.42
N THR A 554 9.46 17.73 -18.53
CA THR A 554 9.30 18.69 -19.63
C THR A 554 8.37 19.86 -19.25
N PRO A 555 8.52 21.06 -19.86
CA PRO A 555 7.62 22.19 -19.60
C PRO A 555 6.15 21.88 -19.90
N ALA A 556 5.89 21.08 -20.93
CA ALA A 556 4.55 20.58 -21.25
C ALA A 556 3.97 19.74 -20.11
N LYS A 557 4.77 18.82 -19.55
CA LYS A 557 4.36 18.00 -18.39
C LYS A 557 4.19 18.88 -17.14
N PHE A 558 5.05 19.86 -16.89
CA PHE A 558 4.89 20.78 -15.76
C PHE A 558 3.57 21.57 -15.86
N LYS A 559 3.26 22.10 -17.06
CA LYS A 559 1.99 22.78 -17.32
C LYS A 559 0.78 21.86 -17.15
N GLN A 560 0.86 20.60 -17.63
CA GLN A 560 -0.18 19.59 -17.43
C GLN A 560 -0.43 19.27 -15.95
N LEU A 561 0.63 19.14 -15.15
CA LEU A 561 0.51 18.73 -13.74
C LEU A 561 0.18 19.88 -12.79
N PHE A 562 0.62 21.11 -13.07
CA PHE A 562 0.60 22.20 -12.09
C PHE A 562 0.06 23.55 -12.61
N GLY A 563 -0.18 23.70 -13.93
CA GLY A 563 -0.54 24.98 -14.54
C GLY A 563 -1.89 25.57 -14.13
N GLU A 564 -2.78 24.77 -13.54
CA GLU A 564 -4.09 25.20 -13.03
C GLU A 564 -4.10 25.52 -11.51
N LEU A 565 -2.96 25.39 -10.83
CA LEU A 565 -2.88 25.60 -9.38
C LEU A 565 -2.71 27.07 -9.01
N SER A 566 -3.34 27.48 -7.91
CA SER A 566 -3.21 28.86 -7.42
C SER A 566 -1.82 29.16 -6.84
N ALA A 567 -1.49 30.43 -6.64
CA ALA A 567 -0.19 30.84 -6.11
C ALA A 567 0.14 30.17 -4.75
N THR A 568 -0.85 30.06 -3.84
CA THR A 568 -0.67 29.41 -2.54
C THR A 568 -0.55 27.90 -2.66
N GLN A 569 -1.33 27.28 -3.56
CA GLN A 569 -1.22 25.85 -3.85
C GLN A 569 0.17 25.53 -4.44
N LEU A 570 0.62 26.29 -5.44
CA LEU A 570 1.96 26.20 -6.03
C LEU A 570 3.08 26.43 -5.01
N LYS A 571 2.89 27.31 -4.01
CA LYS A 571 3.86 27.51 -2.92
C LYS A 571 4.02 26.24 -2.08
N ILE A 572 2.94 25.55 -1.75
CA ILE A 572 2.96 24.26 -1.02
C ILE A 572 3.56 23.14 -1.89
N ILE A 573 3.28 23.12 -3.20
CA ILE A 573 3.90 22.17 -4.13
C ILE A 573 5.42 22.39 -4.22
N LYS A 574 5.86 23.64 -4.42
CA LYS A 574 7.27 24.00 -4.60
C LYS A 574 8.10 23.96 -3.31
N ASP A 575 7.48 23.97 -2.14
CA ASP A 575 8.20 23.72 -0.88
C ASP A 575 8.76 22.29 -0.86
N ASN A 576 10.08 22.18 -1.06
CA ASN A 576 10.86 20.95 -0.96
C ASN A 576 11.85 20.96 0.22
N GLU A 577 11.92 22.04 0.99
CA GLU A 577 12.87 22.22 2.09
C GLU A 577 12.24 21.99 3.47
N THR A 578 10.98 22.38 3.67
CA THR A 578 10.31 22.30 4.98
C THR A 578 10.08 20.85 5.36
N LYS A 579 10.57 20.47 6.56
CA LYS A 579 10.47 19.12 7.10
C LYS A 579 9.08 18.74 7.62
N HIS A 580 8.40 19.67 8.28
CA HIS A 580 7.05 19.47 8.80
C HIS A 580 6.14 20.57 8.24
N ILE A 581 5.16 20.19 7.44
CA ILE A 581 4.20 21.10 6.80
C ILE A 581 2.81 20.80 7.38
N VAL A 582 2.12 21.86 7.81
CA VAL A 582 0.69 21.78 8.13
C VAL A 582 -0.07 22.74 7.22
N VAL A 583 -1.04 22.22 6.49
CA VAL A 583 -1.93 23.03 5.65
C VAL A 583 -3.28 23.15 6.34
N ALA A 584 -3.50 24.30 6.99
CA ALA A 584 -4.77 24.68 7.58
C ALA A 584 -5.68 25.20 6.46
N ALA A 585 -6.56 24.34 5.97
CA ALA A 585 -7.34 24.55 4.77
C ALA A 585 -8.82 24.79 5.09
N GLY A 586 -9.50 25.62 4.30
CA GLY A 586 -10.95 25.82 4.43
C GLY A 586 -11.80 24.84 3.60
N PRO A 587 -13.13 24.91 3.71
CA PRO A 587 -14.04 24.18 2.84
C PRO A 587 -13.86 24.63 1.38
N GLY A 588 -14.00 23.69 0.43
CA GLY A 588 -13.91 23.99 -1.01
C GLY A 588 -12.52 24.42 -1.51
N SER A 589 -11.49 24.40 -0.67
CA SER A 589 -10.14 24.92 -0.98
C SER A 589 -9.24 24.01 -1.81
N GLY A 590 -9.71 22.80 -2.12
CA GLY A 590 -8.95 21.82 -2.87
C GLY A 590 -7.92 21.03 -2.05
N LYS A 591 -8.15 20.77 -0.75
CA LYS A 591 -7.31 19.87 0.09
C LYS A 591 -6.81 18.64 -0.66
N THR A 592 -7.76 17.83 -1.17
CA THR A 592 -7.51 16.63 -1.99
C THR A 592 -6.72 16.93 -3.27
N ARG A 593 -6.97 18.07 -3.92
CA ARG A 593 -6.24 18.50 -5.12
C ARG A 593 -4.77 18.74 -4.77
N VAL A 594 -4.50 19.57 -3.77
CA VAL A 594 -3.13 19.89 -3.32
C VAL A 594 -2.39 18.63 -2.87
N LEU A 595 -3.03 17.73 -2.12
CA LEU A 595 -2.42 16.46 -1.72
C LEU A 595 -2.07 15.55 -2.91
N VAL A 596 -2.97 15.37 -3.89
CA VAL A 596 -2.68 14.59 -5.11
C VAL A 596 -1.51 15.19 -5.89
N HIS A 597 -1.48 16.51 -6.08
CA HIS A 597 -0.38 17.18 -6.78
C HIS A 597 0.92 17.16 -5.97
N LYS A 598 0.87 17.15 -4.62
CA LYS A 598 2.07 17.04 -3.76
C LYS A 598 2.64 15.62 -3.78
N LEU A 599 1.81 14.58 -3.81
CA LEU A 599 2.28 13.21 -4.08
C LEU A 599 2.93 13.08 -5.45
N ALA A 600 2.40 13.76 -6.48
CA ALA A 600 3.01 13.81 -7.80
C ALA A 600 4.34 14.59 -7.81
N SER A 601 4.45 15.74 -7.14
CA SER A 601 5.72 16.49 -7.07
C SER A 601 6.78 15.76 -6.26
N LEU A 602 6.40 15.09 -5.16
CA LEU A 602 7.30 14.26 -4.35
C LEU A 602 7.98 13.18 -5.20
N LEU A 603 7.26 12.55 -6.12
CA LEU A 603 7.77 11.46 -6.97
C LEU A 603 8.49 11.95 -8.25
N LEU A 604 8.10 13.11 -8.80
CA LEU A 604 8.57 13.58 -10.11
C LEU A 604 9.56 14.75 -10.04
N MET A 605 9.49 15.60 -9.03
CA MET A 605 10.32 16.80 -8.90
C MET A 605 11.32 16.72 -7.73
N GLU A 606 10.97 15.99 -6.67
CA GLU A 606 11.76 15.88 -5.44
C GLU A 606 12.52 14.54 -5.39
N ASP A 607 13.53 14.45 -4.52
CA ASP A 607 14.34 13.22 -4.35
C ASP A 607 13.65 12.20 -3.42
N VAL A 608 12.45 11.75 -3.79
CA VAL A 608 11.64 10.81 -2.97
C VAL A 608 11.07 9.66 -3.81
N LYS A 609 11.30 8.43 -3.34
CA LYS A 609 10.97 7.20 -4.07
C LYS A 609 9.69 6.55 -3.52
N HIS A 610 8.97 5.81 -4.36
CA HIS A 610 7.63 5.32 -4.03
C HIS A 610 7.55 4.43 -2.78
N GLU A 611 8.61 3.69 -2.46
CA GLU A 611 8.74 2.85 -1.27
C GLU A 611 8.94 3.67 0.01
N GLN A 612 9.51 4.87 -0.11
CA GLN A 612 9.79 5.81 0.97
C GLN A 612 8.56 6.66 1.34
N LEU A 613 7.51 6.64 0.50
CA LEU A 613 6.24 7.33 0.73
C LEU A 613 5.27 6.47 1.53
N LEU A 614 4.48 7.12 2.38
CA LEU A 614 3.25 6.59 2.99
C LEU A 614 2.21 7.71 3.04
N MET A 615 0.97 7.41 2.63
CA MET A 615 -0.18 8.26 2.85
C MET A 615 -1.21 7.55 3.74
N VAL A 616 -1.69 8.25 4.76
CA VAL A 616 -2.79 7.83 5.64
C VAL A 616 -3.98 8.78 5.53
N THR A 617 -5.18 8.21 5.64
CA THR A 617 -6.48 8.91 5.64
C THR A 617 -7.49 8.11 6.49
N PHE A 618 -8.71 8.62 6.64
CA PHE A 618 -9.73 8.07 7.56
C PHE A 618 -10.71 7.08 6.90
N SER A 619 -10.80 7.03 5.56
CA SER A 619 -11.75 6.16 4.88
C SER A 619 -11.18 5.49 3.63
N ARG A 620 -11.74 4.32 3.28
CA ARG A 620 -11.39 3.62 2.04
C ARG A 620 -11.92 4.32 0.79
N ALA A 621 -13.04 5.04 0.90
CA ALA A 621 -13.49 5.95 -0.16
C ALA A 621 -12.43 7.03 -0.47
N ALA A 622 -11.87 7.69 0.55
CA ALA A 622 -10.80 8.67 0.37
C ALA A 622 -9.55 8.04 -0.24
N ALA A 623 -9.04 6.93 0.33
CA ALA A 623 -7.85 6.25 -0.21
C ALA A 623 -8.03 5.80 -1.67
N THR A 624 -9.22 5.32 -2.03
CA THR A 624 -9.61 4.94 -3.39
C THR A 624 -9.64 6.14 -4.33
N GLU A 625 -10.21 7.27 -3.88
CA GLU A 625 -10.30 8.51 -4.67
C GLU A 625 -8.93 9.17 -4.87
N PHE A 626 -8.07 9.19 -3.86
CA PHE A 626 -6.67 9.60 -4.00
C PHE A 626 -5.95 8.73 -5.04
N LYS A 627 -6.10 7.41 -4.98
CA LYS A 627 -5.49 6.49 -5.96
C LYS A 627 -6.04 6.71 -7.38
N LYS A 628 -7.35 6.90 -7.55
CA LYS A 628 -8.00 7.24 -8.84
C LYS A 628 -7.46 8.55 -9.43
N ARG A 629 -7.41 9.62 -8.63
CA ARG A 629 -6.91 10.94 -9.07
C ARG A 629 -5.42 10.90 -9.41
N LEU A 630 -4.62 10.22 -8.59
CA LEU A 630 -3.19 10.05 -8.84
C LEU A 630 -2.93 9.19 -10.09
N LEU A 631 -3.72 8.13 -10.33
CA LEU A 631 -3.66 7.34 -11.57
C LEU A 631 -3.94 8.19 -12.82
N LYS A 632 -4.93 9.09 -12.77
CA LYS A 632 -5.21 10.04 -13.85
C LYS A 632 -4.07 11.05 -14.07
N LEU A 633 -3.30 11.37 -13.03
CA LEU A 633 -2.27 12.41 -13.04
C LEU A 633 -0.87 11.91 -13.44
N ILE A 634 -0.44 10.74 -12.92
CA ILE A 634 0.91 10.17 -13.13
C ILE A 634 0.90 8.73 -13.67
N GLY A 635 -0.26 8.22 -14.10
CA GLY A 635 -0.40 6.91 -14.69
C GLY A 635 0.04 5.77 -13.77
N ASN A 636 0.68 4.74 -14.35
CA ASN A 636 1.09 3.51 -13.66
C ASN A 636 1.94 3.74 -12.39
N ALA A 637 2.67 4.86 -12.29
CA ALA A 637 3.49 5.19 -11.12
C ALA A 637 2.67 5.29 -9.83
N ALA A 638 1.39 5.66 -9.92
CA ALA A 638 0.46 5.73 -8.78
C ALA A 638 0.22 4.40 -8.06
N HIS A 639 0.45 3.25 -8.71
CA HIS A 639 0.27 1.94 -8.07
C HIS A 639 1.34 1.59 -7.03
N TYR A 640 2.49 2.27 -7.06
CA TYR A 640 3.59 2.00 -6.15
C TYR A 640 3.54 2.84 -4.87
N ILE A 641 2.76 3.94 -4.85
CA ILE A 641 2.57 4.77 -3.65
C ILE A 641 1.62 4.06 -2.68
N GLU A 642 2.05 3.94 -1.43
CA GLU A 642 1.29 3.29 -0.37
C GLU A 642 0.25 4.25 0.23
N ILE A 643 -1.01 4.13 -0.21
CA ILE A 643 -2.15 4.94 0.26
C ILE A 643 -3.13 4.02 1.02
N LYS A 644 -3.35 4.28 2.31
CA LYS A 644 -4.09 3.41 3.23
C LYS A 644 -4.93 4.19 4.25
N THR A 645 -5.79 3.50 5.00
CA THR A 645 -6.31 4.03 6.27
C THR A 645 -5.33 3.72 7.42
N PHE A 646 -5.42 4.45 8.54
CA PHE A 646 -4.66 4.12 9.77
C PHE A 646 -4.82 2.65 10.15
N HIS A 647 -6.07 2.16 10.23
CA HIS A 647 -6.40 0.78 10.55
C HIS A 647 -5.85 -0.21 9.52
N SER A 648 -6.04 0.04 8.21
CA SER A 648 -5.50 -0.82 7.14
C SER A 648 -3.96 -0.88 7.17
N PHE A 649 -3.28 0.18 7.62
CA PHE A 649 -1.83 0.20 7.80
C PHE A 649 -1.39 -0.61 9.03
N CYS A 650 -2.08 -0.48 10.18
CA CYS A 650 -1.86 -1.30 11.37
C CYS A 650 -2.04 -2.80 11.09
N PHE A 651 -3.15 -3.21 10.45
CA PHE A 651 -3.34 -4.60 10.02
C PHE A 651 -2.21 -5.09 9.11
N ASP A 652 -1.69 -4.22 8.23
CA ASP A 652 -0.56 -4.54 7.37
C ASP A 652 0.75 -4.76 8.14
N LEU A 653 1.08 -3.89 9.09
CA LEU A 653 2.27 -4.01 9.94
C LEU A 653 2.22 -5.26 10.83
N LEU A 654 1.02 -5.60 11.35
CA LEU A 654 0.77 -6.80 12.15
C LEU A 654 0.60 -8.09 11.32
N GLY A 655 0.61 -8.00 9.98
CA GLY A 655 0.48 -9.15 9.09
C GLY A 655 -0.91 -9.81 9.04
N ARG A 656 -1.96 -9.06 9.41
CA ARG A 656 -3.35 -9.53 9.53
C ARG A 656 -4.25 -9.06 8.38
N VAL A 657 -5.30 -9.82 8.12
CA VAL A 657 -6.37 -9.48 7.18
C VAL A 657 -7.17 -8.32 7.76
N GLY A 658 -7.48 -7.32 6.94
CA GLY A 658 -8.27 -6.18 7.39
C GLY A 658 -9.72 -6.58 7.64
N ASN A 659 -10.22 -6.34 8.85
CA ASN A 659 -11.63 -6.45 9.19
C ASN A 659 -12.02 -5.34 10.16
N LEU A 660 -13.09 -4.60 9.85
CA LEU A 660 -13.66 -3.57 10.75
C LEU A 660 -14.07 -4.16 12.11
N GLU A 661 -14.51 -5.41 12.15
CA GLU A 661 -14.89 -6.13 13.38
C GLU A 661 -13.69 -6.47 14.28
N LYS A 662 -12.45 -6.39 13.75
CA LYS A 662 -11.18 -6.62 14.46
C LYS A 662 -10.37 -5.32 14.66
N ALA A 663 -10.97 -4.16 14.41
CA ALA A 663 -10.29 -2.87 14.42
C ALA A 663 -9.95 -2.36 15.83
N ASP A 664 -10.79 -2.66 16.82
CA ASP A 664 -10.65 -2.15 18.18
C ASP A 664 -9.31 -2.54 18.81
N GLY A 665 -8.58 -1.54 19.32
CA GLY A 665 -7.25 -1.72 19.93
C GLY A 665 -6.10 -2.04 18.96
N ILE A 666 -6.35 -2.16 17.64
CA ILE A 666 -5.30 -2.55 16.68
C ILE A 666 -4.15 -1.52 16.60
N LEU A 667 -4.45 -0.24 16.80
CA LEU A 667 -3.45 0.83 16.86
C LEU A 667 -2.51 0.66 18.06
N LYS A 668 -3.05 0.50 19.28
CA LYS A 668 -2.26 0.34 20.52
C LYS A 668 -1.30 -0.85 20.41
N LYS A 669 -1.81 -2.02 20.00
CA LYS A 669 -1.00 -3.22 19.77
C LYS A 669 0.08 -3.05 18.69
N THR A 670 -0.17 -2.17 17.70
CA THR A 670 0.83 -1.81 16.68
C THR A 670 1.91 -0.88 17.26
N ILE A 671 1.53 0.14 18.03
CA ILE A 671 2.45 1.09 18.68
C ILE A 671 3.37 0.36 19.68
N GLU A 672 2.82 -0.57 20.45
CA GLU A 672 3.58 -1.46 21.34
C GLU A 672 4.63 -2.26 20.57
N LYS A 673 4.23 -2.98 19.50
CA LYS A 673 5.15 -3.76 18.66
C LYS A 673 6.16 -2.93 17.87
N ILE A 674 5.85 -1.67 17.56
CA ILE A 674 6.84 -0.72 17.01
C ILE A 674 7.90 -0.40 18.09
N LYS A 675 7.47 -0.08 19.31
CA LYS A 675 8.37 0.32 20.41
C LYS A 675 9.22 -0.85 20.94
N SER A 676 8.71 -2.07 20.92
CA SER A 676 9.49 -3.29 21.21
C SER A 676 10.37 -3.79 20.06
N LYS A 677 10.27 -3.16 18.86
CA LYS A 677 11.01 -3.50 17.63
C LYS A 677 10.64 -4.87 17.04
N GLU A 678 9.41 -5.30 17.25
CA GLU A 678 8.83 -6.52 16.66
C GLU A 678 8.28 -6.30 15.24
N VAL A 679 8.15 -5.04 14.80
CA VAL A 679 7.74 -4.67 13.43
C VAL A 679 8.98 -4.51 12.52
N GLU A 680 8.87 -5.02 11.29
CA GLU A 680 9.90 -4.92 10.24
C GLU A 680 10.28 -3.46 9.97
N ALA A 681 11.54 -3.09 10.27
CA ALA A 681 11.99 -1.69 10.31
C ALA A 681 11.72 -0.89 9.02
N SER A 682 11.93 -1.48 7.85
CA SER A 682 11.72 -0.80 6.55
C SER A 682 10.26 -0.42 6.26
N ARG A 683 9.31 -0.99 6.99
CA ARG A 683 7.88 -0.67 6.88
C ARG A 683 7.49 0.56 7.70
N ILE A 684 8.37 0.97 8.63
CA ILE A 684 8.15 2.09 9.56
C ILE A 684 9.18 3.23 9.40
N THR A 685 10.36 2.99 8.80
CA THR A 685 11.38 4.02 8.49
C THR A 685 11.08 4.86 7.23
N LYS A 686 9.80 5.11 6.93
CA LYS A 686 9.35 5.91 5.77
C LYS A 686 10.00 7.30 5.76
N THR A 687 10.32 7.85 4.60
CA THR A 687 10.97 9.18 4.49
C THR A 687 9.97 10.32 4.38
N VAL A 688 8.75 10.06 3.86
CA VAL A 688 7.66 11.04 3.86
C VAL A 688 6.35 10.39 4.28
N LEU A 689 5.69 10.99 5.27
CA LEU A 689 4.33 10.68 5.69
C LEU A 689 3.39 11.81 5.26
N VAL A 690 2.30 11.45 4.58
CA VAL A 690 1.25 12.37 4.15
C VAL A 690 -0.04 12.03 4.88
N ILE A 691 -0.67 13.01 5.51
CA ILE A 691 -1.86 12.84 6.35
C ILE A 691 -2.99 13.72 5.80
N ASP A 692 -4.11 13.08 5.46
CA ASP A 692 -5.34 13.71 5.02
C ASP A 692 -6.37 13.78 6.15
N GLU A 693 -7.22 14.81 6.13
CA GLU A 693 -8.22 15.14 7.16
C GLU A 693 -7.68 15.17 8.62
N ALA A 694 -6.45 15.67 8.79
CA ALA A 694 -5.69 15.62 10.05
C ALA A 694 -6.33 16.32 11.27
N GLN A 695 -7.42 17.08 11.10
CA GLN A 695 -8.22 17.58 12.23
C GLN A 695 -8.97 16.49 12.99
N ASP A 696 -9.18 15.32 12.39
CA ASP A 696 -9.99 14.23 12.94
C ASP A 696 -9.17 13.14 13.62
N MET A 697 -7.86 13.36 13.82
CA MET A 697 -7.00 12.41 14.53
C MET A 697 -7.42 12.26 15.99
N ASP A 698 -7.44 11.02 16.48
CA ASP A 698 -7.51 10.72 17.92
C ASP A 698 -6.11 10.62 18.58
N GLU A 699 -6.07 10.19 19.84
CA GLU A 699 -4.83 10.03 20.59
C GLU A 699 -3.94 8.89 20.10
N ASP A 700 -4.53 7.77 19.69
CA ASP A 700 -3.79 6.58 19.25
C ASP A 700 -3.26 6.80 17.83
N GLU A 701 -4.03 7.44 16.95
CA GLU A 701 -3.58 7.86 15.62
C GLU A 701 -2.40 8.85 15.70
N PHE A 702 -2.50 9.84 16.60
CA PHE A 702 -1.39 10.76 16.86
C PHE A 702 -0.17 10.05 17.46
N ASN A 703 -0.36 9.15 18.43
CA ASN A 703 0.72 8.38 19.04
C ASN A 703 1.40 7.42 18.06
N LEU A 704 0.67 6.89 17.06
CA LEU A 704 1.26 6.14 15.95
C LEU A 704 2.14 7.01 15.06
N ILE A 705 1.72 8.24 14.73
CA ILE A 705 2.53 9.19 13.97
C ILE A 705 3.83 9.51 14.72
N ILE A 706 3.75 9.79 16.02
CA ILE A 706 4.94 10.02 16.86
C ILE A 706 5.85 8.78 16.88
N ALA A 707 5.30 7.57 17.08
CA ALA A 707 6.09 6.34 17.09
C ALA A 707 6.79 6.06 15.74
N LEU A 708 6.19 6.45 14.61
CA LEU A 708 6.82 6.38 13.28
C LEU A 708 7.95 7.41 13.14
N MET A 709 7.75 8.66 13.60
CA MET A 709 8.78 9.70 13.61
C MET A 709 9.96 9.37 14.55
N GLU A 710 9.71 8.64 15.65
CA GLU A 710 10.76 8.10 16.53
C GLU A 710 11.67 7.08 15.81
N GLN A 711 11.16 6.33 14.81
CA GLN A 711 11.98 5.40 14.01
C GLN A 711 12.75 6.09 12.87
N ASN A 712 12.29 7.24 12.38
CA ASN A 712 13.01 8.04 11.41
C ASN A 712 12.96 9.53 11.76
N GLU A 713 13.98 9.97 12.51
CA GLU A 713 14.17 11.37 12.93
C GLU A 713 14.11 12.37 11.75
N GLU A 714 14.46 11.96 10.52
CA GLU A 714 14.48 12.81 9.31
C GLU A 714 13.27 12.60 8.38
N MET A 715 12.23 11.91 8.88
CA MET A 715 10.92 11.82 8.23
C MET A 715 10.35 13.21 7.97
N ARG A 716 9.87 13.44 6.74
CA ARG A 716 9.08 14.61 6.39
C ARG A 716 7.61 14.31 6.66
N VAL A 717 6.87 15.23 7.26
CA VAL A 717 5.43 15.06 7.51
C VAL A 717 4.68 16.20 6.84
N ILE A 718 3.65 15.85 6.07
CA ILE A 718 2.76 16.80 5.39
C ILE A 718 1.33 16.49 5.82
N ALA A 719 0.80 17.26 6.76
CA ALA A 719 -0.56 17.11 7.26
C ALA A 719 -1.48 18.19 6.65
N VAL A 720 -2.68 17.80 6.23
CA VAL A 720 -3.70 18.71 5.69
C VAL A 720 -5.00 18.49 6.45
N GLY A 721 -5.63 19.59 6.88
CA GLY A 721 -6.86 19.51 7.64
C GLY A 721 -7.63 20.83 7.68
N ASP A 722 -8.87 20.76 8.13
CA ASP A 722 -9.75 21.90 8.39
C ASP A 722 -10.29 21.81 9.82
N ASP A 723 -9.67 22.55 10.73
CA ASP A 723 -9.99 22.59 12.17
C ASP A 723 -11.41 23.08 12.48
N ASP A 724 -12.04 23.83 11.58
CA ASP A 724 -13.45 24.23 11.71
C ASP A 724 -14.41 23.07 11.38
N GLN A 725 -13.90 21.97 10.81
CA GLN A 725 -14.66 20.76 10.48
C GLN A 725 -14.43 19.60 11.47
N ASN A 726 -13.67 19.77 12.54
CA ASN A 726 -13.53 18.74 13.59
C ASN A 726 -14.87 18.56 14.35
N ILE A 727 -15.62 17.49 14.00
CA ILE A 727 -16.95 17.17 14.56
C ILE A 727 -17.07 15.70 14.99
N TYR A 728 -15.94 14.99 15.10
CA TYR A 728 -15.91 13.62 15.62
C TYR A 728 -15.41 13.59 17.08
N GLY A 729 -15.60 14.68 17.84
CA GLY A 729 -15.18 14.78 19.25
C GLY A 729 -15.76 13.67 20.13
N PHE A 730 -17.00 13.25 19.86
CA PHE A 730 -17.65 12.08 20.47
C PHE A 730 -16.93 10.72 20.22
N ARG A 731 -15.91 10.67 19.35
CA ARG A 731 -15.00 9.52 19.13
C ARG A 731 -13.59 9.74 19.67
N GLY A 732 -13.30 10.88 20.29
CA GLY A 732 -11.96 11.28 20.77
C GLY A 732 -11.14 12.13 19.79
N ALA A 733 -11.62 12.30 18.55
CA ALA A 733 -10.95 13.06 17.49
C ALA A 733 -10.86 14.56 17.80
N SER A 734 -9.68 15.18 17.68
CA SER A 734 -9.50 16.59 18.06
C SER A 734 -8.40 17.34 17.29
N SER A 735 -8.72 18.55 16.84
CA SER A 735 -7.75 19.47 16.21
C SER A 735 -6.54 19.82 17.10
N LYS A 736 -6.63 19.63 18.42
CA LYS A 736 -5.52 19.82 19.37
C LYS A 736 -4.27 19.01 19.01
N TYR A 737 -4.42 17.85 18.36
CA TYR A 737 -3.28 17.02 17.94
C TYR A 737 -2.54 17.66 16.74
N LEU A 738 -3.27 18.31 15.83
CA LEU A 738 -2.69 19.08 14.72
C LEU A 738 -2.02 20.36 15.22
N GLU A 739 -2.63 21.06 16.19
CA GLU A 739 -2.01 22.21 16.85
C GLU A 739 -0.73 21.83 17.61
N LYS A 740 -0.79 20.77 18.43
CA LYS A 740 0.37 20.20 19.13
C LYS A 740 1.49 19.83 18.16
N PHE A 741 1.16 19.32 16.97
CA PHE A 741 2.15 19.06 15.92
C PHE A 741 2.80 20.33 15.39
N ILE A 742 2.04 21.42 15.15
CA ILE A 742 2.61 22.72 14.78
C ILE A 742 3.59 23.21 15.85
N GLN A 743 3.17 23.21 17.12
CA GLN A 743 3.95 23.75 18.23
C GLN A 743 5.20 22.92 18.55
N VAL A 744 5.05 21.61 18.74
CA VAL A 744 6.14 20.72 19.18
C VAL A 744 7.14 20.46 18.05
N ASN A 745 6.65 20.18 16.84
CA ASN A 745 7.50 19.82 15.71
C ASN A 745 7.91 21.05 14.87
N ARG A 746 7.51 22.27 15.28
CA ARG A 746 7.78 23.56 14.61
C ARG A 746 7.39 23.54 13.12
N ALA A 747 6.19 23.03 12.84
CA ALA A 747 5.72 22.87 11.47
C ALA A 747 5.33 24.21 10.83
N THR A 748 5.64 24.39 9.55
CA THR A 748 5.23 25.59 8.80
C THR A 748 3.73 25.51 8.49
N LYS A 749 2.96 26.43 9.07
CA LYS A 749 1.53 26.63 8.74
C LYS A 749 1.40 27.30 7.37
N TYR A 750 0.61 26.68 6.49
CA TYR A 750 0.09 27.29 5.27
C TYR A 750 -1.43 27.37 5.35
N GLU A 751 -2.02 28.50 4.96
CA GLU A 751 -3.48 28.65 4.92
C GLU A 751 -4.02 28.51 3.49
N LEU A 752 -4.95 27.56 3.26
CA LEU A 752 -5.67 27.42 1.99
C LEU A 752 -7.10 27.94 2.12
N VAL A 753 -7.28 29.23 1.89
CA VAL A 753 -8.55 29.93 2.09
C VAL A 753 -9.35 30.20 0.82
N GLU A 754 -8.79 29.99 -0.36
CA GLU A 754 -9.49 30.19 -1.64
C GLU A 754 -10.54 29.09 -1.87
N ASN A 755 -11.84 29.37 -1.74
CA ASN A 755 -12.92 28.42 -1.97
C ASN A 755 -13.33 28.40 -3.46
N TYR A 756 -13.24 27.23 -4.09
CA TYR A 756 -13.62 26.98 -5.49
C TYR A 756 -15.01 26.32 -5.64
N ARG A 757 -15.59 25.83 -4.54
CA ARG A 757 -16.82 25.01 -4.49
C ARG A 757 -18.10 25.84 -4.50
N SER A 758 -18.17 26.86 -3.66
CA SER A 758 -19.41 27.49 -3.22
C SER A 758 -19.56 28.92 -3.75
N LYS A 759 -20.80 29.36 -3.95
CA LYS A 759 -21.15 30.74 -4.33
C LYS A 759 -20.68 31.75 -3.27
N SER A 760 -20.38 32.98 -3.69
CA SER A 760 -19.73 34.00 -2.87
C SER A 760 -20.49 34.32 -1.58
N ASN A 761 -21.79 34.59 -1.69
CA ASN A 761 -22.65 34.91 -0.54
C ASN A 761 -22.74 33.78 0.50
N LEU A 762 -22.68 32.50 0.10
CA LEU A 762 -22.64 31.35 1.02
C LEU A 762 -21.30 31.32 1.80
N VAL A 763 -20.20 31.68 1.14
CA VAL A 763 -18.88 31.81 1.79
C VAL A 763 -18.86 33.00 2.75
N ASP A 764 -19.41 34.15 2.36
CA ASP A 764 -19.50 35.35 3.20
C ASP A 764 -20.38 35.15 4.44
N TYR A 765 -21.49 34.42 4.31
CA TYR A 765 -22.37 34.06 5.43
C TYR A 765 -21.66 33.12 6.42
N THR A 766 -21.03 32.05 5.91
CA THR A 766 -20.28 31.09 6.74
C THR A 766 -19.03 31.70 7.39
N ASN A 767 -18.38 32.67 6.73
CA ASN A 767 -17.29 33.48 7.30
C ASN A 767 -17.71 34.35 8.49
N GLN A 768 -18.96 34.81 8.54
CA GLN A 768 -19.44 35.56 9.70
C GLN A 768 -19.72 34.60 10.87
N PHE A 769 -20.35 33.46 10.59
CA PHE A 769 -20.63 32.43 11.59
C PHE A 769 -19.37 31.85 12.25
N VAL A 770 -18.36 31.48 11.45
CA VAL A 770 -17.17 30.76 11.93
C VAL A 770 -16.35 31.56 12.97
N LYS A 771 -16.48 32.90 12.98
CA LYS A 771 -15.85 33.79 13.98
C LYS A 771 -16.34 33.57 15.42
N GLN A 772 -17.44 32.84 15.62
CA GLN A 772 -17.92 32.46 16.95
C GLN A 772 -17.20 31.24 17.54
N ILE A 773 -16.39 30.54 16.75
CA ILE A 773 -15.58 29.38 17.18
C ILE A 773 -14.21 29.90 17.65
N LYS A 774 -13.76 29.44 18.83
CA LYS A 774 -12.47 29.78 19.42
C LYS A 774 -11.36 28.84 18.96
N ASP A 775 -10.13 29.26 19.24
CA ASP A 775 -8.93 28.43 19.14
C ASP A 775 -8.78 27.76 17.76
N ARG A 776 -9.03 28.58 16.72
CA ARG A 776 -8.98 28.21 15.30
C ARG A 776 -7.55 28.30 14.78
N LEU A 777 -7.17 27.39 13.89
CA LEU A 777 -5.85 27.40 13.24
C LEU A 777 -5.76 28.39 12.07
N LYS A 778 -6.90 28.95 11.59
CA LYS A 778 -6.97 29.81 10.39
C LYS A 778 -7.30 31.26 10.74
N ASP A 779 -6.35 32.14 10.52
CA ASP A 779 -6.48 33.59 10.79
C ASP A 779 -7.20 34.30 9.63
N THR A 780 -6.93 33.90 8.39
CA THR A 780 -7.50 34.54 7.18
C THR A 780 -8.93 34.05 6.91
N PRO A 781 -9.90 34.94 6.58
CA PRO A 781 -11.22 34.53 6.10
C PRO A 781 -11.18 33.72 4.80
N ILE A 782 -12.20 32.90 4.56
CA ILE A 782 -12.35 32.10 3.33
C ILE A 782 -12.73 33.03 2.16
N ILE A 783 -12.07 32.93 1.01
CA ILE A 783 -12.25 33.83 -0.14
C ILE A 783 -12.87 33.04 -1.29
N ALA A 784 -14.10 33.37 -1.68
CA ALA A 784 -14.74 32.72 -2.83
C ALA A 784 -14.03 33.06 -4.15
N LYS A 785 -13.88 32.07 -5.03
CA LYS A 785 -13.42 32.25 -6.42
C LYS A 785 -14.57 32.37 -7.42
N GLN A 786 -15.74 31.84 -7.07
CA GLN A 786 -16.99 32.10 -7.79
C GLN A 786 -17.48 33.48 -7.35
N THR A 787 -17.72 34.38 -8.31
CA THR A 787 -18.18 35.75 -8.03
C THR A 787 -19.69 35.81 -7.85
N ASP A 788 -20.44 34.92 -8.50
CA ASP A 788 -21.90 34.91 -8.52
C ASP A 788 -22.53 34.39 -7.21
N HIS A 789 -23.76 34.82 -6.96
CA HIS A 789 -24.51 34.56 -5.73
C HIS A 789 -25.50 33.41 -5.91
N GLY A 790 -25.54 32.51 -4.92
CA GLY A 790 -26.59 31.51 -4.78
C GLY A 790 -27.79 32.05 -4.00
N LYS A 791 -28.71 31.18 -3.58
CA LYS A 791 -29.80 31.53 -2.66
C LYS A 791 -29.51 31.04 -1.25
N ILE A 792 -29.65 31.92 -0.26
CA ILE A 792 -29.75 31.52 1.15
C ILE A 792 -31.18 31.79 1.61
N LYS A 793 -31.82 30.82 2.25
CA LYS A 793 -33.14 30.95 2.87
C LYS A 793 -33.02 30.60 4.34
N LEU A 794 -33.58 31.43 5.21
CA LEU A 794 -33.61 31.22 6.65
C LEU A 794 -35.06 31.29 7.09
N VAL A 795 -35.63 30.14 7.45
CA VAL A 795 -37.02 30.00 7.91
C VAL A 795 -37.02 29.77 9.41
N ARG A 796 -37.48 30.78 10.14
CA ARG A 796 -37.60 30.76 11.59
C ARG A 796 -39.02 30.37 11.98
N TYR A 797 -39.15 29.39 12.88
CA TYR A 797 -40.43 28.81 13.30
C TYR A 797 -40.76 29.17 14.75
N GLU A 798 -42.03 29.45 15.04
CA GLU A 798 -42.56 29.43 16.41
C GLU A 798 -42.96 28.01 16.87
N SER A 799 -43.15 27.06 15.95
CA SER A 799 -43.44 25.65 16.27
C SER A 799 -42.20 24.84 16.62
N ASP A 800 -42.36 23.88 17.53
CA ASP A 800 -41.37 22.87 17.89
C ASP A 800 -41.28 21.68 16.91
N ASN A 801 -42.06 21.66 15.81
CA ASN A 801 -42.13 20.54 14.86
C ASN A 801 -41.80 21.01 13.43
N LEU A 802 -40.53 20.93 13.03
CA LEU A 802 -40.03 21.52 11.78
C LEU A 802 -40.03 20.53 10.61
N ILE A 803 -40.13 19.23 10.89
CA ILE A 803 -40.07 18.15 9.88
C ILE A 803 -41.13 18.31 8.77
N THR A 804 -42.38 18.64 9.14
CA THR A 804 -43.48 18.80 8.18
C THR A 804 -43.27 20.02 7.25
N PRO A 805 -43.06 21.26 7.75
CA PRO A 805 -42.87 22.41 6.88
C PRO A 805 -41.53 22.38 6.10
N LEU A 806 -40.46 21.79 6.64
CA LEU A 806 -39.22 21.51 5.90
C LEU A 806 -39.48 20.66 4.65
N VAL A 807 -40.25 19.58 4.78
CA VAL A 807 -40.61 18.72 3.64
C VAL A 807 -41.47 19.48 2.64
N ASN A 808 -42.39 20.35 3.08
CA ASN A 808 -43.20 21.17 2.18
C ASN A 808 -42.36 22.20 1.39
N ASP A 809 -41.38 22.86 2.03
CA ASP A 809 -40.45 23.79 1.36
C ASP A 809 -39.60 23.06 0.31
N LEU A 810 -39.14 21.85 0.63
CA LEU A 810 -38.37 21.02 -0.29
C LEU A 810 -39.21 20.53 -1.47
N LEU A 811 -40.46 20.09 -1.24
CA LEU A 811 -41.39 19.67 -2.30
C LEU A 811 -41.82 20.82 -3.23
N THR A 812 -41.79 22.07 -2.77
CA THR A 812 -42.11 23.26 -3.57
C THR A 812 -40.90 23.94 -4.19
N THR A 813 -39.68 23.57 -3.78
CA THR A 813 -38.43 24.09 -4.36
C THR A 813 -38.08 23.36 -5.67
N GLY A 814 -37.76 24.12 -6.71
CA GLY A 814 -37.25 23.58 -7.98
C GLY A 814 -35.82 23.05 -7.83
N LEU A 815 -35.67 21.76 -7.50
CA LEU A 815 -34.37 21.11 -7.33
C LEU A 815 -33.76 20.70 -8.67
N ALA A 816 -32.59 21.26 -8.99
CA ALA A 816 -31.79 20.90 -10.17
C ALA A 816 -30.32 20.75 -9.77
N GLY A 817 -29.80 19.52 -9.77
CA GLY A 817 -28.48 19.18 -9.20
C GLY A 817 -28.58 18.41 -7.89
N THR A 818 -27.45 18.08 -7.27
CA THR A 818 -27.43 17.17 -6.11
C THR A 818 -28.02 17.84 -4.87
N SER A 819 -28.96 17.16 -4.20
CA SER A 819 -29.76 17.76 -3.13
C SER A 819 -29.66 16.94 -1.85
N CYS A 820 -29.56 17.60 -0.69
CA CYS A 820 -29.47 16.92 0.60
C CYS A 820 -30.20 17.64 1.74
N VAL A 821 -30.81 16.85 2.63
CA VAL A 821 -31.35 17.30 3.92
C VAL A 821 -30.40 16.85 5.04
N LEU A 822 -30.03 17.80 5.90
CA LEU A 822 -29.17 17.62 7.05
C LEU A 822 -29.92 17.84 8.36
N THR A 823 -29.74 16.92 9.30
CA THR A 823 -30.46 16.83 10.57
C THR A 823 -29.50 16.62 11.74
N LYS A 824 -29.99 16.78 12.97
CA LYS A 824 -29.24 16.52 14.20
C LYS A 824 -29.24 15.02 14.52
N THR A 825 -30.40 14.38 14.56
CA THR A 825 -30.55 12.96 14.93
C THR A 825 -30.94 12.05 13.77
N ASN A 826 -30.68 10.74 13.93
CA ASN A 826 -31.08 9.74 12.94
C ASN A 826 -32.61 9.60 12.85
N GLU A 827 -33.36 9.90 13.92
CA GLU A 827 -34.82 9.82 13.94
C GLU A 827 -35.45 10.90 13.04
N GLU A 828 -34.96 12.14 13.11
CA GLU A 828 -35.33 13.23 12.20
C GLU A 828 -35.07 12.84 10.73
N ALA A 829 -33.86 12.38 10.42
CA ALA A 829 -33.47 11.98 9.07
C ALA A 829 -34.37 10.88 8.50
N LEU A 830 -34.74 9.92 9.34
CA LEU A 830 -35.54 8.75 9.01
C LEU A 830 -37.04 9.11 8.83
N GLN A 831 -37.57 10.03 9.65
CA GLN A 831 -38.89 10.62 9.46
C GLN A 831 -38.98 11.40 8.14
N ILE A 832 -38.03 12.30 7.89
CA ILE A 832 -37.98 13.10 6.63
C ILE A 832 -37.88 12.19 5.41
N THR A 833 -37.01 11.17 5.43
CA THR A 833 -36.89 10.21 4.32
C THR A 833 -38.23 9.53 4.02
N GLY A 834 -38.96 9.09 5.05
CA GLY A 834 -40.28 8.49 4.89
C GLY A 834 -41.29 9.46 4.26
N LEU A 835 -41.34 10.72 4.73
CA LEU A 835 -42.27 11.73 4.21
C LEU A 835 -41.99 12.11 2.76
N LEU A 836 -40.72 12.24 2.35
CA LEU A 836 -40.36 12.50 0.96
C LEU A 836 -40.83 11.36 0.04
N LEU A 837 -40.58 10.10 0.43
CA LEU A 837 -41.02 8.92 -0.32
C LEU A 837 -42.56 8.83 -0.44
N ASN A 838 -43.30 9.18 0.62
CA ASN A 838 -44.77 9.22 0.59
C ASN A 838 -45.33 10.30 -0.35
N ASN A 839 -44.63 11.42 -0.51
CA ASN A 839 -44.98 12.47 -1.47
C ASN A 839 -44.41 12.20 -2.89
N GLY A 840 -43.98 10.97 -3.17
CA GLY A 840 -43.48 10.54 -4.48
C GLY A 840 -42.05 10.98 -4.81
N MET A 841 -41.35 11.64 -3.88
CA MET A 841 -39.98 12.12 -4.12
C MET A 841 -38.94 11.05 -3.78
N ASN A 842 -37.97 10.86 -4.67
CA ASN A 842 -36.93 9.84 -4.55
C ASN A 842 -35.87 10.24 -3.50
N ALA A 843 -35.98 9.69 -2.28
CA ALA A 843 -35.09 9.99 -1.17
C ALA A 843 -34.26 8.78 -0.70
N LYS A 844 -33.04 9.03 -0.21
CA LYS A 844 -32.15 8.00 0.37
C LYS A 844 -31.52 8.45 1.70
N LEU A 845 -31.76 7.67 2.74
CA LEU A 845 -31.13 7.85 4.06
C LEU A 845 -29.65 7.42 4.03
N ILE A 846 -28.76 8.29 4.51
CA ILE A 846 -27.35 7.99 4.77
C ILE A 846 -27.21 7.57 6.24
N GLN A 847 -27.15 6.26 6.49
CA GLN A 847 -27.03 5.70 7.83
C GLN A 847 -25.93 4.64 7.92
N THR A 848 -24.96 4.89 8.80
CA THR A 848 -24.08 3.87 9.36
C THR A 848 -24.92 2.85 10.15
N ASN A 849 -24.81 1.57 9.81
CA ASN A 849 -25.51 0.46 10.44
C ASN A 849 -24.54 -0.34 11.31
N ASP A 850 -24.64 -0.22 12.63
CA ASP A 850 -23.70 -0.89 13.54
C ASP A 850 -23.88 -2.41 13.51
N GLY A 851 -22.77 -3.15 13.37
CA GLY A 851 -22.78 -4.61 13.17
C GLY A 851 -23.24 -5.08 11.78
N PHE A 852 -23.42 -4.17 10.81
CA PHE A 852 -23.70 -4.55 9.42
C PHE A 852 -22.40 -4.60 8.60
N SER A 853 -22.05 -5.78 8.10
CA SER A 853 -20.94 -5.97 7.16
C SER A 853 -21.47 -6.08 5.73
N LEU A 854 -20.89 -5.32 4.79
CA LEU A 854 -21.21 -5.43 3.36
C LEU A 854 -20.96 -6.84 2.82
N TYR A 855 -19.98 -7.56 3.40
CA TYR A 855 -19.68 -8.94 3.07
C TYR A 855 -20.86 -9.89 3.34
N ASN A 856 -21.78 -9.52 4.23
CA ASN A 856 -22.93 -10.34 4.58
C ASN A 856 -24.17 -10.06 3.72
N LEU A 857 -24.18 -9.04 2.86
CA LEU A 857 -25.31 -8.75 1.98
C LEU A 857 -25.54 -9.87 0.96
N ALA A 858 -26.79 -10.34 0.81
CA ALA A 858 -27.10 -11.51 0.00
C ALA A 858 -26.75 -11.37 -1.49
N GLU A 859 -26.89 -10.16 -2.04
CA GLU A 859 -26.45 -9.79 -3.39
C GLU A 859 -24.92 -9.92 -3.54
N VAL A 860 -24.16 -9.43 -2.55
CA VAL A 860 -22.68 -9.43 -2.55
C VAL A 860 -22.14 -10.86 -2.40
N ARG A 861 -22.66 -11.63 -1.44
CA ARG A 861 -22.30 -13.05 -1.29
C ARG A 861 -22.66 -13.87 -2.51
N PHE A 862 -23.81 -13.59 -3.15
CA PHE A 862 -24.12 -14.26 -4.40
C PHE A 862 -23.10 -13.93 -5.49
N PHE A 863 -22.73 -12.66 -5.67
CA PHE A 863 -21.70 -12.28 -6.64
C PHE A 863 -20.37 -12.99 -6.39
N LEU A 864 -19.87 -13.01 -5.14
CA LEU A 864 -18.66 -13.74 -4.76
C LEU A 864 -18.78 -15.25 -5.06
N ASN A 865 -19.94 -15.85 -4.78
CA ASN A 865 -20.23 -17.24 -5.12
C ASN A 865 -20.46 -17.49 -6.63
N GLN A 866 -20.62 -16.47 -7.47
CA GLN A 866 -20.64 -16.61 -8.94
C GLN A 866 -19.27 -16.44 -9.58
N LEU A 867 -18.27 -15.96 -8.84
CA LEU A 867 -16.87 -16.08 -9.25
C LEU A 867 -16.46 -17.55 -9.28
N ASN A 868 -16.99 -18.36 -8.35
CA ASN A 868 -16.95 -19.83 -8.29
C ASN A 868 -15.64 -20.48 -8.81
N LEU A 869 -14.51 -19.88 -8.42
CA LEU A 869 -13.18 -20.38 -8.70
C LEU A 869 -12.97 -21.69 -7.93
N ALA A 870 -12.25 -22.65 -8.52
CA ALA A 870 -11.74 -23.81 -7.81
C ALA A 870 -10.71 -23.39 -6.75
N ASP A 871 -10.43 -24.25 -5.75
CA ASP A 871 -9.63 -23.92 -4.56
C ASP A 871 -8.13 -23.67 -4.86
N ASP A 872 -7.69 -23.89 -6.10
CA ASP A 872 -6.39 -23.58 -6.69
C ASP A 872 -6.37 -22.26 -7.49
N VAL A 873 -7.52 -21.70 -7.87
CA VAL A 873 -7.64 -20.52 -8.73
C VAL A 873 -7.96 -19.27 -7.91
N PHE A 874 -6.98 -18.36 -7.84
CA PHE A 874 -7.09 -17.13 -7.02
C PHE A 874 -7.20 -15.84 -7.85
N ILE A 875 -6.86 -15.91 -9.14
CA ILE A 875 -7.03 -14.82 -10.11
C ILE A 875 -8.36 -15.03 -10.82
N ILE A 876 -9.22 -14.01 -10.77
CA ILE A 876 -10.47 -13.98 -11.52
C ILE A 876 -10.17 -13.58 -12.96
N SER A 877 -10.49 -14.44 -13.93
CA SER A 877 -10.42 -14.12 -15.36
C SER A 877 -11.53 -13.14 -15.76
N ASP A 878 -11.32 -12.38 -16.85
CA ASP A 878 -12.31 -11.40 -17.28
C ASP A 878 -13.63 -12.02 -17.75
N ASP A 879 -13.61 -13.24 -18.32
CA ASP A 879 -14.83 -13.98 -18.67
C ASP A 879 -15.64 -14.40 -17.44
N VAL A 880 -14.98 -14.94 -16.41
CA VAL A 880 -15.63 -15.30 -15.14
C VAL A 880 -16.20 -14.04 -14.47
N TRP A 881 -15.44 -12.95 -14.46
CA TRP A 881 -15.86 -11.66 -13.91
C TRP A 881 -17.07 -11.07 -14.66
N VAL A 882 -17.07 -11.10 -15.99
CA VAL A 882 -18.19 -10.65 -16.82
C VAL A 882 -19.41 -11.56 -16.65
N ASN A 883 -19.23 -12.87 -16.56
CA ASN A 883 -20.32 -13.82 -16.32
C ASN A 883 -20.95 -13.63 -14.93
N ALA A 884 -20.14 -13.51 -13.87
CA ALA A 884 -20.63 -13.25 -12.51
C ALA A 884 -21.41 -11.92 -12.44
N LYS A 885 -20.97 -10.87 -13.16
CA LYS A 885 -21.72 -9.61 -13.29
C LYS A 885 -23.07 -9.81 -13.99
N ARG A 886 -23.15 -10.61 -15.06
CA ARG A 886 -24.42 -10.95 -15.74
C ARG A 886 -25.35 -11.76 -14.85
N GLN A 887 -24.84 -12.76 -14.13
CA GLN A 887 -25.61 -13.61 -13.23
C GLN A 887 -26.16 -12.83 -12.03
N LEU A 888 -25.37 -11.93 -11.43
CA LEU A 888 -25.81 -10.99 -10.39
C LEU A 888 -27.00 -10.16 -10.86
N VAL A 889 -26.89 -9.52 -12.03
CA VAL A 889 -27.98 -8.70 -12.62
C VAL A 889 -29.21 -9.55 -12.92
N SER A 890 -29.05 -10.73 -13.53
CA SER A 890 -30.16 -11.63 -13.88
C SER A 890 -30.97 -12.06 -12.64
N LYS A 891 -30.29 -12.49 -11.57
CA LYS A 891 -30.94 -12.95 -10.34
C LYS A 891 -31.57 -11.82 -9.53
N PHE A 892 -30.87 -10.69 -9.42
CA PHE A 892 -31.27 -9.56 -8.56
C PHE A 892 -31.82 -8.35 -9.34
N GLN A 893 -32.32 -8.54 -10.56
CA GLN A 893 -32.97 -7.49 -11.37
C GLN A 893 -34.12 -6.77 -10.66
N LYS A 894 -34.78 -7.41 -9.68
CA LYS A 894 -35.82 -6.83 -8.83
C LYS A 894 -35.30 -6.22 -7.52
N SER A 895 -34.01 -6.38 -7.20
CA SER A 895 -33.43 -5.88 -5.94
C SER A 895 -33.17 -4.37 -5.99
N ASN A 896 -33.67 -3.65 -5.00
CA ASN A 896 -33.35 -2.24 -4.80
C ASN A 896 -31.90 -2.00 -4.32
N LYS A 897 -31.10 -3.06 -4.08
CA LYS A 897 -29.67 -3.00 -3.75
C LYS A 897 -28.75 -3.45 -4.89
N LEU A 898 -29.29 -3.82 -6.06
CA LEU A 898 -28.45 -4.20 -7.21
C LEU A 898 -27.44 -3.10 -7.59
N GLU A 899 -27.84 -1.84 -7.55
CA GLU A 899 -26.98 -0.69 -7.88
C GLU A 899 -25.81 -0.51 -6.90
N LEU A 900 -26.03 -0.81 -5.61
CA LEU A 900 -24.97 -0.79 -4.59
C LEU A 900 -23.85 -1.79 -4.97
N CYS A 901 -24.23 -2.97 -5.45
CA CYS A 901 -23.29 -4.00 -5.86
C CYS A 901 -22.55 -3.63 -7.15
N LYS A 902 -23.21 -2.96 -8.12
CA LYS A 902 -22.52 -2.41 -9.30
C LYS A 902 -21.45 -1.39 -8.91
N ASN A 903 -21.73 -0.52 -7.94
CA ASN A 903 -20.77 0.50 -7.48
C ASN A 903 -19.56 -0.12 -6.77
N ILE A 904 -19.78 -1.12 -5.89
CA ILE A 904 -18.70 -1.92 -5.26
C ILE A 904 -17.76 -2.52 -6.33
N ILE A 905 -18.35 -3.17 -7.34
CA ILE A 905 -17.64 -3.83 -8.44
C ILE A 905 -16.82 -2.80 -9.25
N LYS A 906 -17.45 -1.69 -9.63
CA LYS A 906 -16.84 -0.60 -10.43
C LYS A 906 -15.65 0.07 -9.72
N ASP A 907 -15.75 0.29 -8.42
CA ASP A 907 -14.66 0.92 -7.65
C ASP A 907 -13.49 -0.04 -7.39
N PHE A 908 -13.76 -1.34 -7.29
CA PHE A 908 -12.72 -2.37 -7.29
C PHE A 908 -12.04 -2.49 -8.66
N GLU A 909 -12.80 -2.49 -9.77
CA GLU A 909 -12.25 -2.47 -11.14
C GLU A 909 -11.33 -1.28 -11.38
N ALA A 910 -11.76 -0.07 -10.98
CA ALA A 910 -11.02 1.17 -11.13
C ALA A 910 -9.67 1.19 -10.39
N THR A 911 -9.48 0.33 -9.38
CA THR A 911 -8.22 0.23 -8.62
C THR A 911 -7.38 -1.00 -8.98
N ASN A 912 -7.95 -2.03 -9.62
CA ASN A 912 -7.33 -3.34 -9.88
C ASN A 912 -7.41 -3.78 -11.35
N HIS A 913 -7.30 -2.82 -12.27
CA HIS A 913 -7.44 -2.98 -13.72
C HIS A 913 -6.63 -4.12 -14.41
N LYS A 914 -5.48 -4.54 -13.87
CA LYS A 914 -4.58 -5.54 -14.52
C LYS A 914 -4.84 -7.00 -14.14
N ARG A 915 -5.15 -7.27 -12.88
CA ARG A 915 -5.44 -8.60 -12.32
C ARG A 915 -6.35 -8.41 -11.13
N LYS A 916 -7.35 -9.28 -11.00
CA LYS A 916 -8.39 -9.23 -9.97
C LYS A 916 -8.20 -10.47 -9.09
N TYR A 917 -7.76 -10.32 -7.84
CA TYR A 917 -7.67 -11.45 -6.90
C TYR A 917 -8.93 -11.51 -6.04
N LYS A 918 -9.41 -12.73 -5.75
CA LYS A 918 -10.63 -12.95 -4.94
C LYS A 918 -10.48 -12.41 -3.52
N SER A 919 -9.37 -12.71 -2.86
CA SER A 919 -8.93 -12.22 -1.55
C SER A 919 -8.81 -10.69 -1.47
N ASP A 920 -8.24 -10.04 -2.49
CA ASP A 920 -8.16 -8.57 -2.55
C ASP A 920 -9.55 -7.93 -2.65
N LEU A 921 -10.49 -8.56 -3.36
CA LEU A 921 -11.90 -8.15 -3.45
C LEU A 921 -12.65 -8.39 -2.13
N GLU A 922 -12.49 -9.54 -1.49
CA GLU A 922 -13.11 -9.81 -0.20
C GLU A 922 -12.59 -8.85 0.89
N THR A 923 -11.29 -8.58 0.91
CA THR A 923 -10.67 -7.56 1.78
C THR A 923 -11.21 -6.16 1.47
N PHE A 924 -11.40 -5.83 0.19
CA PHE A 924 -12.01 -4.56 -0.23
C PHE A 924 -13.45 -4.41 0.28
N ILE A 925 -14.24 -5.48 0.23
CA ILE A 925 -15.64 -5.49 0.71
C ILE A 925 -15.70 -5.44 2.25
N ARG A 926 -14.85 -6.21 2.95
CA ARG A 926 -14.85 -6.33 4.42
C ARG A 926 -14.38 -5.07 5.15
N GLU A 927 -13.47 -4.30 4.55
CA GLU A 927 -13.00 -3.04 5.14
C GLU A 927 -13.84 -1.80 4.75
N SER A 928 -14.78 -1.91 3.79
CA SER A 928 -15.56 -0.76 3.29
C SER A 928 -16.97 -0.70 3.88
N LYS A 929 -17.56 0.50 3.91
CA LYS A 929 -18.88 0.77 4.47
C LYS A 929 -19.93 0.92 3.37
N LEU A 930 -21.19 0.63 3.70
CA LEU A 930 -22.32 0.79 2.78
C LEU A 930 -22.47 2.23 2.24
N GLU A 931 -22.11 3.22 3.04
CA GLU A 931 -22.12 4.64 2.66
C GLU A 931 -21.03 4.99 1.60
N ASP A 932 -19.90 4.27 1.53
CA ASP A 932 -18.80 4.54 0.57
C ASP A 932 -19.27 4.46 -0.90
N PHE A 933 -20.29 3.63 -1.17
CA PHE A 933 -20.76 3.28 -2.53
C PHE A 933 -22.04 4.02 -2.95
N PHE A 934 -22.52 4.96 -2.14
CA PHE A 934 -23.59 5.89 -2.53
C PHE A 934 -23.02 7.03 -3.38
N HIS A 935 -22.97 6.83 -4.70
CA HIS A 935 -22.67 7.87 -5.68
C HIS A 935 -23.78 8.95 -5.71
N GLU A 936 -23.41 10.21 -5.96
CA GLU A 936 -24.34 11.33 -6.10
C GLU A 936 -25.00 11.32 -7.48
N SER A 937 -26.33 11.36 -7.52
CA SER A 937 -27.16 11.43 -8.72
C SER A 937 -28.22 12.51 -8.54
N GLY A 938 -28.36 13.43 -9.50
CA GLY A 938 -29.12 14.68 -9.34
C GLY A 938 -30.64 14.53 -9.09
N GLU A 939 -31.21 13.35 -9.33
CA GLU A 939 -32.63 13.05 -9.13
C GLU A 939 -32.95 12.52 -7.72
N ILE A 940 -31.96 12.39 -6.84
CA ILE A 940 -32.12 11.75 -5.52
C ILE A 940 -31.79 12.74 -4.40
N VAL A 941 -32.74 12.92 -3.50
CA VAL A 941 -32.55 13.70 -2.26
C VAL A 941 -31.90 12.80 -1.21
N PHE A 942 -30.66 13.11 -0.84
CA PHE A 942 -30.01 12.43 0.27
C PHE A 942 -30.48 13.00 1.60
N VAL A 943 -30.76 12.16 2.59
CA VAL A 943 -31.14 12.60 3.93
C VAL A 943 -30.14 12.04 4.92
N SER A 944 -29.60 12.87 5.80
CA SER A 944 -28.45 12.50 6.64
C SER A 944 -28.45 13.26 7.95
N THR A 945 -27.75 12.73 8.96
CA THR A 945 -27.26 13.59 10.05
C THR A 945 -26.04 14.38 9.58
N ILE A 946 -25.79 15.55 10.17
CA ILE A 946 -24.63 16.41 9.87
C ILE A 946 -23.31 15.60 9.89
N HIS A 947 -23.14 14.75 10.89
CA HIS A 947 -21.96 13.90 11.08
C HIS A 947 -21.70 12.90 9.93
N LYS A 948 -22.75 12.42 9.24
CA LYS A 948 -22.65 11.42 8.16
C LYS A 948 -22.57 12.05 6.75
N ALA A 949 -22.89 13.35 6.63
CA ALA A 949 -22.76 14.10 5.39
C ALA A 949 -21.38 14.75 5.20
N LYS A 950 -20.54 14.77 6.25
CA LYS A 950 -19.15 15.22 6.15
C LYS A 950 -18.40 14.40 5.09
N GLY A 951 -17.62 15.09 4.25
CA GLY A 951 -16.95 14.50 3.08
C GLY A 951 -17.78 14.51 1.79
N ARG A 952 -19.10 14.77 1.84
CA ARG A 952 -19.96 14.99 0.66
C ARG A 952 -20.15 16.48 0.37
N GLU A 953 -20.71 16.80 -0.80
CA GLU A 953 -20.93 18.17 -1.27
C GLU A 953 -22.19 18.25 -2.15
N PHE A 954 -23.15 19.14 -1.85
CA PHE A 954 -24.44 19.18 -2.55
C PHE A 954 -24.71 20.54 -3.18
N ASP A 955 -25.39 20.57 -4.33
CA ASP A 955 -25.84 21.81 -4.95
C ASP A 955 -26.86 22.54 -4.07
N HIS A 956 -27.81 21.80 -3.50
CA HIS A 956 -28.84 22.29 -2.58
C HIS A 956 -28.72 21.59 -1.23
N VAL A 957 -28.71 22.37 -0.13
CA VAL A 957 -28.73 21.84 1.24
C VAL A 957 -29.90 22.44 2.02
N PHE A 958 -30.72 21.57 2.59
CA PHE A 958 -31.74 21.92 3.58
C PHE A 958 -31.23 21.50 4.96
N LEU A 959 -31.12 22.42 5.89
CA LEU A 959 -30.55 22.20 7.22
C LEU A 959 -31.62 22.40 8.29
N MET A 960 -32.04 21.33 8.94
CA MET A 960 -33.01 21.37 10.04
C MET A 960 -32.29 21.44 11.39
N LEU A 961 -32.64 22.45 12.19
CA LEU A 961 -32.04 22.79 13.48
C LEU A 961 -33.13 22.92 14.57
N GLU A 962 -34.08 21.99 14.55
CA GLU A 962 -35.12 21.83 15.57
C GLU A 962 -34.48 21.66 16.95
N ASN A 963 -34.81 22.57 17.87
CA ASN A 963 -34.29 22.62 19.23
C ASN A 963 -32.74 22.49 19.29
N PHE A 964 -32.06 23.11 18.32
CA PHE A 964 -30.60 23.16 18.25
C PHE A 964 -30.04 24.33 19.06
N ASN A 965 -28.96 24.09 19.80
CA ASN A 965 -28.32 25.10 20.63
C ASN A 965 -26.81 25.15 20.35
N ALA A 966 -26.32 26.30 19.84
CA ALA A 966 -24.95 26.48 19.36
C ALA A 966 -24.00 27.13 20.40
N VAL A 967 -24.21 26.89 21.71
CA VAL A 967 -23.32 27.40 22.77
C VAL A 967 -21.89 26.85 22.66
N THR A 968 -21.75 25.53 22.50
CA THR A 968 -20.43 24.87 22.46
C THR A 968 -19.80 24.95 21.07
N ASP A 969 -18.48 24.99 21.02
CA ASP A 969 -17.76 25.08 19.75
C ASP A 969 -17.86 23.81 18.91
N GLU A 970 -18.14 22.65 19.52
CA GLU A 970 -18.52 21.43 18.78
C GLU A 970 -19.87 21.60 18.07
N ALA A 971 -20.89 22.15 18.76
CA ALA A 971 -22.19 22.44 18.16
C ALA A 971 -22.10 23.50 17.06
N LYS A 972 -21.25 24.52 17.22
CA LYS A 972 -20.94 25.48 16.14
C LYS A 972 -20.25 24.81 14.96
N ARG A 973 -19.22 23.98 15.19
CA ARG A 973 -18.55 23.20 14.12
C ARG A 973 -19.53 22.30 13.37
N GLN A 974 -20.53 21.71 14.03
CA GLN A 974 -21.62 20.97 13.35
C GLN A 974 -22.40 21.87 12.38
N VAL A 975 -22.90 23.03 12.83
CA VAL A 975 -23.65 23.98 11.97
C VAL A 975 -22.77 24.51 10.82
N TYR A 976 -21.49 24.82 11.08
CA TYR A 976 -20.52 25.22 10.06
C TYR A 976 -20.26 24.12 9.03
N VAL A 977 -20.03 22.86 9.46
CA VAL A 977 -19.90 21.71 8.55
C VAL A 977 -21.14 21.56 7.68
N ALA A 978 -22.33 21.69 8.26
CA ALA A 978 -23.59 21.56 7.55
C ALA A 978 -23.76 22.63 6.45
N MET A 979 -23.61 23.92 6.80
CA MET A 979 -23.71 25.02 5.83
C MET A 979 -22.65 24.89 4.72
N THR A 980 -21.43 24.49 5.06
CA THR A 980 -20.31 24.32 4.09
C THR A 980 -20.42 23.07 3.20
N ARG A 981 -21.51 22.28 3.31
CA ARG A 981 -21.87 21.26 2.31
C ARG A 981 -22.46 21.87 1.04
N ALA A 982 -23.04 23.07 1.11
CA ALA A 982 -23.74 23.71 0.00
C ALA A 982 -22.76 24.30 -1.04
N LYS A 983 -23.02 24.02 -2.32
CA LYS A 983 -22.37 24.66 -3.47
C LYS A 983 -23.17 25.89 -3.93
N GLN A 984 -24.48 25.74 -4.11
CA GLN A 984 -25.34 26.75 -4.73
C GLN A 984 -26.36 27.32 -3.73
N ASN A 985 -27.23 26.48 -3.16
CA ASN A 985 -28.35 26.92 -2.34
C ASN A 985 -28.33 26.32 -0.93
N LEU A 986 -28.76 27.11 0.05
CA LEU A 986 -28.77 26.75 1.47
C LEU A 986 -30.09 27.23 2.10
N SER A 987 -31.00 26.31 2.40
CA SER A 987 -32.19 26.58 3.22
C SER A 987 -31.93 26.12 4.66
N ILE A 988 -32.20 26.95 5.65
CA ILE A 988 -32.00 26.65 7.08
C ILE A 988 -33.33 26.84 7.82
N HIS A 989 -33.77 25.80 8.53
CA HIS A 989 -35.05 25.74 9.22
C HIS A 989 -34.78 25.57 10.73
N LEU A 990 -35.19 26.53 11.55
CA LEU A 990 -34.86 26.56 12.99
C LEU A 990 -35.94 27.25 13.83
N ASN A 991 -36.13 26.82 15.09
CA ASN A 991 -36.96 27.50 16.10
C ASN A 991 -36.11 28.30 17.10
N SER A 992 -35.04 28.96 16.63
CA SER A 992 -34.11 29.73 17.46
C SER A 992 -33.47 30.90 16.70
N SER A 993 -32.91 31.87 17.42
CA SER A 993 -32.48 33.16 16.87
C SER A 993 -30.95 33.32 16.70
N PHE A 994 -30.15 32.28 16.92
CA PHE A 994 -28.67 32.42 16.95
C PHE A 994 -28.03 32.71 15.58
N LEU A 995 -28.81 32.70 14.49
CA LEU A 995 -28.40 33.10 13.15
C LEU A 995 -28.92 34.49 12.72
N ASP A 996 -29.64 35.20 13.60
CA ASP A 996 -30.33 36.45 13.22
C ASP A 996 -29.40 37.66 13.05
N THR A 997 -28.20 37.60 13.59
CA THR A 997 -27.18 38.67 13.48
C THR A 997 -26.38 38.64 12.19
N PHE A 998 -26.58 37.64 11.32
CA PHE A 998 -25.82 37.46 10.07
C PHE A 998 -26.59 37.96 8.84
N SER A 999 -25.85 38.51 7.88
CA SER A 999 -26.39 39.05 6.63
C SER A 999 -25.57 38.61 5.42
N ALA A 1000 -26.20 38.48 4.25
CA ALA A 1000 -25.55 38.16 2.99
C ALA A 1000 -26.42 38.63 1.82
N GLN A 1001 -25.83 38.77 0.63
CA GLN A 1001 -26.64 38.99 -0.58
C GLN A 1001 -27.51 37.75 -0.86
N ASN A 1002 -28.70 37.96 -1.43
CA ASN A 1002 -29.70 36.91 -1.69
C ASN A 1002 -30.06 36.04 -0.45
N LEU A 1003 -30.05 36.65 0.74
CA LEU A 1003 -30.58 36.07 1.97
C LEU A 1003 -32.09 36.39 2.09
N GLU A 1004 -32.92 35.37 1.87
CA GLU A 1004 -34.36 35.39 2.17
C GLU A 1004 -34.57 35.03 3.65
N ARG A 1005 -35.28 35.88 4.40
CA ARG A 1005 -35.72 35.61 5.78
C ARG A 1005 -37.23 35.43 5.80
N VAL A 1006 -37.69 34.36 6.43
CA VAL A 1006 -39.11 34.00 6.55
C VAL A 1006 -39.40 33.68 8.02
N GLU A 1007 -40.41 34.30 8.60
CA GLU A 1007 -40.95 33.94 9.91
C GLU A 1007 -42.22 33.11 9.70
N ASP A 1008 -42.31 31.94 10.34
CA ASP A 1008 -43.44 31.02 10.30
C ASP A 1008 -44.05 30.88 11.70
N GLN A 1009 -45.23 31.46 11.87
CA GLN A 1009 -46.00 31.48 13.11
C GLN A 1009 -47.07 30.36 13.16
N GLU A 1010 -47.10 29.44 12.19
CA GLU A 1010 -48.05 28.33 12.20
C GLU A 1010 -47.60 27.24 13.19
N VAL A 1011 -48.54 26.75 14.00
CA VAL A 1011 -48.30 25.65 14.94
C VAL A 1011 -48.33 24.31 14.19
N HIS A 1012 -47.25 24.02 13.47
CA HIS A 1012 -47.08 22.78 12.72
C HIS A 1012 -47.22 21.54 13.60
N LEU A 1013 -47.98 20.56 13.12
CA LEU A 1013 -48.18 19.30 13.83
C LEU A 1013 -47.04 18.29 13.55
N PRO A 1014 -46.70 17.43 14.53
CA PRO A 1014 -45.79 16.30 14.32
C PRO A 1014 -46.27 15.41 13.16
N PRO A 1015 -45.33 14.83 12.39
CA PRO A 1015 -45.62 14.30 11.06
C PRO A 1015 -46.67 13.18 11.04
N LYS A 1016 -47.39 13.06 9.91
CA LYS A 1016 -48.43 12.05 9.72
C LYS A 1016 -47.88 10.64 9.44
N GLY A 1017 -46.58 10.50 9.15
CA GLY A 1017 -45.94 9.22 8.85
C GLY A 1017 -44.49 9.14 9.30
N LEU A 1018 -44.02 7.92 9.54
CA LEU A 1018 -42.70 7.57 10.08
C LEU A 1018 -42.20 6.32 9.36
N ALA A 1019 -41.04 6.37 8.71
CA ALA A 1019 -40.31 5.16 8.31
C ALA A 1019 -39.45 4.64 9.48
N LEU A 1020 -39.10 3.36 9.51
CA LEU A 1020 -38.05 2.79 10.38
C LEU A 1020 -37.25 1.73 9.64
N GLN A 1021 -35.92 1.85 9.61
CA GLN A 1021 -35.02 0.81 9.08
C GLN A 1021 -34.45 -0.01 10.24
N LEU A 1022 -34.64 -1.33 10.22
CA LEU A 1022 -34.32 -2.21 11.34
C LEU A 1022 -32.93 -2.84 11.26
N SER A 1023 -32.37 -3.15 12.42
CA SER A 1023 -31.06 -3.78 12.62
C SER A 1023 -31.18 -5.20 13.18
N HIS A 1024 -30.04 -5.87 13.38
CA HIS A 1024 -29.94 -7.16 14.05
C HIS A 1024 -30.60 -7.21 15.45
N LYS A 1025 -30.72 -6.06 16.14
CA LYS A 1025 -31.28 -5.97 17.50
C LYS A 1025 -32.82 -5.96 17.52
N ASP A 1026 -33.43 -5.65 16.38
CA ASP A 1026 -34.87 -5.34 16.27
C ASP A 1026 -35.70 -6.54 15.77
N VAL A 1027 -35.02 -7.63 15.39
CA VAL A 1027 -35.60 -8.87 14.86
C VAL A 1027 -35.21 -10.08 15.71
N TRP A 1028 -36.05 -11.12 15.74
CA TRP A 1028 -35.73 -12.37 16.43
C TRP A 1028 -34.85 -13.25 15.52
N LEU A 1029 -33.54 -13.10 15.64
CA LEU A 1029 -32.52 -13.75 14.80
C LEU A 1029 -32.69 -15.29 14.70
N ASP A 1030 -32.97 -15.96 15.82
CA ASP A 1030 -33.20 -17.41 15.86
C ASP A 1030 -34.44 -17.88 15.07
N TYR A 1031 -35.45 -17.03 14.86
CA TYR A 1031 -36.66 -17.40 14.12
C TYR A 1031 -36.36 -17.73 12.65
N PHE A 1032 -35.37 -17.06 12.04
CA PHE A 1032 -35.03 -17.25 10.64
C PHE A 1032 -34.41 -18.63 10.33
N ILE A 1033 -33.90 -19.34 11.36
CA ILE A 1033 -33.22 -20.64 11.22
C ILE A 1033 -34.10 -21.65 10.48
N ASN A 1034 -35.40 -21.67 10.78
CA ASN A 1034 -36.39 -22.58 10.18
C ASN A 1034 -37.20 -21.91 9.05
N ARG A 1035 -36.67 -20.86 8.42
CA ARG A 1035 -37.34 -20.05 7.37
C ARG A 1035 -36.51 -19.85 6.10
N GLN A 1036 -35.32 -20.45 6.02
CA GLN A 1036 -34.36 -20.27 4.92
C GLN A 1036 -34.94 -20.50 3.52
N TYR A 1037 -35.81 -21.50 3.34
CA TYR A 1037 -36.49 -21.76 2.07
C TYR A 1037 -37.41 -20.61 1.61
N LEU A 1038 -38.10 -19.95 2.56
CA LEU A 1038 -39.00 -18.83 2.27
C LEU A 1038 -38.20 -17.55 1.96
N ILE A 1039 -37.20 -17.26 2.79
CA ILE A 1039 -36.30 -16.10 2.64
C ILE A 1039 -35.50 -16.21 1.33
N GLY A 1040 -35.12 -17.43 0.94
CA GLY A 1040 -34.42 -17.71 -0.32
C GLY A 1040 -35.23 -17.44 -1.59
N GLN A 1041 -36.54 -17.18 -1.49
CA GLN A 1041 -37.42 -16.77 -2.60
C GLN A 1041 -37.67 -15.26 -2.64
N MET A 1042 -37.08 -14.50 -1.72
CA MET A 1042 -37.24 -13.04 -1.61
C MET A 1042 -35.94 -12.30 -1.98
N VAL A 1043 -36.06 -11.02 -2.32
CA VAL A 1043 -34.96 -10.09 -2.58
C VAL A 1043 -35.14 -8.76 -1.83
N SER A 1044 -34.04 -8.01 -1.66
CA SER A 1044 -34.08 -6.68 -1.07
C SER A 1044 -34.98 -5.75 -1.89
N GLY A 1045 -36.07 -5.25 -1.31
CA GLY A 1045 -37.09 -4.45 -1.99
C GLY A 1045 -38.47 -5.12 -2.09
N ASP A 1046 -38.61 -6.42 -1.83
CA ASP A 1046 -39.91 -7.09 -1.78
C ASP A 1046 -40.79 -6.54 -0.65
N TRP A 1047 -42.09 -6.37 -0.92
CA TRP A 1047 -43.08 -5.99 0.09
C TRP A 1047 -43.47 -7.19 0.97
N MET A 1048 -43.79 -6.89 2.23
CA MET A 1048 -44.26 -7.84 3.22
C MET A 1048 -45.56 -7.34 3.87
N ASN A 1049 -46.48 -8.27 4.09
CA ASN A 1049 -47.61 -8.04 4.98
C ASN A 1049 -47.14 -8.17 6.43
N PHE A 1050 -47.90 -7.67 7.39
CA PHE A 1050 -47.59 -7.76 8.83
C PHE A 1050 -48.85 -8.15 9.61
N ASN A 1051 -48.65 -8.82 10.74
CA ASN A 1051 -49.70 -9.23 11.66
C ASN A 1051 -49.15 -9.15 13.10
N GLY A 1052 -49.48 -8.07 13.81
CA GLY A 1052 -48.92 -7.78 15.13
C GLY A 1052 -47.39 -7.75 15.10
N SER A 1053 -46.75 -8.71 15.79
CA SER A 1053 -45.30 -8.83 15.92
C SER A 1053 -44.60 -9.63 14.80
N GLU A 1054 -45.34 -10.01 13.76
CA GLU A 1054 -44.89 -10.89 12.67
C GLU A 1054 -44.95 -10.21 11.30
N CYS A 1055 -44.03 -10.56 10.39
CA CYS A 1055 -44.08 -10.17 8.98
C CYS A 1055 -44.16 -11.40 8.07
N LEU A 1056 -44.95 -11.29 7.00
CA LEU A 1056 -45.36 -12.37 6.12
C LEU A 1056 -45.03 -12.04 4.65
N ASN A 1057 -44.66 -13.06 3.89
CA ASN A 1057 -44.44 -12.92 2.44
C ASN A 1057 -45.78 -12.74 1.68
N SER A 1058 -45.68 -12.53 0.36
CA SER A 1058 -46.83 -12.39 -0.55
C SER A 1058 -47.76 -13.62 -0.64
N ARG A 1059 -47.39 -14.75 -0.03
CA ARG A 1059 -48.23 -15.97 0.10
C ARG A 1059 -48.83 -16.13 1.51
N GLY A 1060 -48.73 -15.12 2.37
CA GLY A 1060 -49.23 -15.17 3.74
C GLY A 1060 -48.42 -16.07 4.69
N GLN A 1061 -47.17 -16.39 4.36
CA GLN A 1061 -46.30 -17.23 5.18
C GLN A 1061 -45.37 -16.37 6.03
N VAL A 1062 -45.30 -16.62 7.33
CA VAL A 1062 -44.49 -15.83 8.28
C VAL A 1062 -43.00 -16.04 8.03
N VAL A 1063 -42.29 -14.97 7.67
CA VAL A 1063 -40.86 -14.97 7.34
C VAL A 1063 -39.98 -14.28 8.39
N LEU A 1064 -40.55 -13.41 9.21
CA LEU A 1064 -39.86 -12.61 10.22
C LEU A 1064 -40.71 -12.43 11.47
N LYS A 1065 -40.05 -12.35 12.63
CA LYS A 1065 -40.63 -11.83 13.88
C LYS A 1065 -39.75 -10.71 14.44
N PHE A 1066 -40.37 -9.71 15.07
CA PHE A 1066 -39.64 -8.66 15.78
C PHE A 1066 -39.04 -9.15 17.10
N SER A 1067 -38.02 -8.45 17.61
CA SER A 1067 -37.46 -8.73 18.93
C SER A 1067 -38.37 -8.20 20.04
N GLN A 1068 -38.27 -8.76 21.25
CA GLN A 1068 -39.05 -8.30 22.42
C GLN A 1068 -38.74 -6.84 22.83
N GLN A 1069 -37.57 -6.32 22.43
CA GLN A 1069 -37.25 -4.89 22.57
C GLN A 1069 -38.00 -4.05 21.54
N PHE A 1070 -38.02 -4.47 20.27
CA PHE A 1070 -38.68 -3.72 19.21
C PHE A 1070 -40.21 -3.77 19.30
N ILE A 1071 -40.80 -4.86 19.83
CA ILE A 1071 -42.25 -4.91 20.12
C ILE A 1071 -42.66 -3.78 21.08
N LYS A 1072 -41.89 -3.53 22.14
CA LYS A 1072 -42.11 -2.39 23.07
C LYS A 1072 -41.94 -1.03 22.39
N GLN A 1073 -41.10 -0.94 21.37
CA GLN A 1073 -40.96 0.27 20.55
C GLN A 1073 -42.19 0.49 19.65
N ILE A 1074 -42.77 -0.58 19.07
CA ILE A 1074 -44.06 -0.52 18.38
C ILE A 1074 -45.16 -0.07 19.35
N GLU A 1075 -45.27 -0.66 20.54
CA GLU A 1075 -46.25 -0.27 21.58
C GLU A 1075 -46.12 1.23 21.94
N SER A 1076 -44.90 1.75 22.08
CA SER A 1076 -44.65 3.18 22.33
C SER A 1076 -45.04 4.08 21.15
N LEU A 1077 -44.90 3.60 19.91
CA LEU A 1077 -45.35 4.30 18.72
C LEU A 1077 -46.89 4.30 18.61
N GLU A 1078 -47.55 3.21 18.98
CA GLU A 1078 -49.02 3.12 19.05
C GLU A 1078 -49.59 4.03 20.14
N GLN A 1079 -48.92 4.17 21.29
CA GLN A 1079 -49.25 5.20 22.30
C GLN A 1079 -49.14 6.63 21.73
N LYS A 1080 -48.15 6.88 20.87
CA LYS A 1080 -48.01 8.13 20.09
C LYS A 1080 -48.98 8.23 18.88
N LYS A 1081 -49.92 7.29 18.76
CA LYS A 1081 -50.93 7.09 17.68
C LYS A 1081 -50.39 6.70 16.30
N TYR A 1082 -49.11 6.34 16.17
CA TYR A 1082 -48.55 5.78 14.93
C TYR A 1082 -48.87 4.29 14.84
N VAL A 1083 -49.34 3.84 13.67
CA VAL A 1083 -49.74 2.45 13.42
C VAL A 1083 -48.99 1.96 12.18
N LEU A 1084 -48.42 0.76 12.25
CA LEU A 1084 -47.72 0.12 11.13
C LEU A 1084 -48.70 -0.01 9.93
N LYS A 1085 -48.25 0.40 8.74
CA LYS A 1085 -49.04 0.41 7.48
C LYS A 1085 -48.42 -0.42 6.37
N SER A 1086 -47.10 -0.56 6.32
CA SER A 1086 -46.43 -1.49 5.40
C SER A 1086 -45.06 -1.91 5.92
N ALA A 1087 -44.60 -3.06 5.44
CA ALA A 1087 -43.25 -3.58 5.69
C ALA A 1087 -42.61 -3.96 4.34
N LYS A 1088 -41.30 -3.80 4.23
CA LYS A 1088 -40.52 -4.06 3.03
C LYS A 1088 -39.17 -4.67 3.42
N VAL A 1089 -38.62 -5.56 2.61
CA VAL A 1089 -37.25 -6.06 2.82
C VAL A 1089 -36.28 -4.92 2.51
N ASN A 1090 -35.55 -4.40 3.50
CA ASN A 1090 -34.48 -3.42 3.25
C ASN A 1090 -33.21 -4.16 2.83
N PHE A 1091 -32.80 -5.16 3.61
CA PHE A 1091 -31.68 -6.04 3.28
C PHE A 1091 -32.03 -7.49 3.59
N ILE A 1092 -31.48 -8.42 2.80
CA ILE A 1092 -31.29 -9.81 3.22
C ILE A 1092 -29.80 -9.98 3.51
N VAL A 1093 -29.45 -10.38 4.74
CA VAL A 1093 -28.05 -10.57 5.14
C VAL A 1093 -27.81 -11.96 5.72
N TYR A 1094 -26.59 -12.46 5.56
CA TYR A 1094 -26.10 -13.66 6.22
C TYR A 1094 -25.70 -13.33 7.67
N TRP A 1095 -26.18 -14.12 8.62
CA TRP A 1095 -25.87 -14.01 10.05
C TRP A 1095 -25.41 -15.37 10.57
N LEU A 1096 -24.27 -15.39 11.25
CA LEU A 1096 -23.75 -16.56 11.94
C LEU A 1096 -24.30 -16.57 13.37
N LYS A 1097 -24.94 -17.68 13.78
CA LYS A 1097 -25.41 -17.81 15.16
C LYS A 1097 -24.25 -18.05 16.11
N GLU A 1098 -24.06 -17.13 17.06
CA GLU A 1098 -23.10 -17.20 18.16
C GLU A 1098 -23.15 -18.56 18.89
N GLY A 1099 -21.96 -19.11 19.18
CA GLY A 1099 -21.81 -20.45 19.77
C GLY A 1099 -22.11 -21.62 18.81
N THR A 1100 -22.32 -21.38 17.51
CA THR A 1100 -22.57 -22.44 16.52
C THR A 1100 -21.92 -22.13 15.17
N GLU A 1101 -21.69 -23.16 14.35
CA GLU A 1101 -21.27 -23.00 12.94
C GLU A 1101 -22.46 -22.70 12.00
N LYS A 1102 -23.68 -22.48 12.54
CA LYS A 1102 -24.89 -22.38 11.73
C LYS A 1102 -25.12 -20.96 11.23
N GLU A 1103 -24.69 -20.71 10.00
CA GLU A 1103 -25.01 -19.48 9.27
C GLU A 1103 -26.38 -19.55 8.60
N VAL A 1104 -27.15 -18.46 8.68
CA VAL A 1104 -28.51 -18.34 8.14
C VAL A 1104 -28.76 -16.96 7.55
N LYS A 1105 -29.60 -16.87 6.52
CA LYS A 1105 -30.11 -15.59 6.01
C LYS A 1105 -31.17 -15.04 6.94
N ILE A 1106 -31.10 -13.75 7.24
CA ILE A 1106 -32.11 -12.99 7.98
C ILE A 1106 -32.65 -11.86 7.10
N ILE A 1107 -33.84 -11.37 7.43
CA ILE A 1107 -34.43 -10.18 6.82
C ILE A 1107 -34.25 -9.01 7.80
N LEU A 1108 -33.67 -7.91 7.32
CA LEU A 1108 -33.67 -6.61 7.98
C LEU A 1108 -34.68 -5.72 7.23
N PRO A 1109 -35.87 -5.44 7.79
CA PRO A 1109 -36.91 -4.71 7.08
C PRO A 1109 -36.76 -3.19 7.18
N GLU A 1110 -37.44 -2.53 6.24
CA GLU A 1110 -37.89 -1.14 6.33
C GLU A 1110 -39.40 -1.17 6.60
N LEU A 1111 -39.83 -0.51 7.66
CA LEU A 1111 -41.22 -0.40 8.09
C LEU A 1111 -41.73 1.01 7.83
N TYR A 1112 -43.02 1.16 7.57
CA TYR A 1112 -43.68 2.46 7.49
C TYR A 1112 -44.93 2.51 8.36
N PHE A 1113 -45.00 3.51 9.23
CA PHE A 1113 -46.08 3.78 10.17
C PHE A 1113 -46.81 5.06 9.77
N GLU A 1114 -48.12 5.11 9.99
CA GLU A 1114 -48.95 6.29 9.77
C GLU A 1114 -49.73 6.63 11.03
N LYS A 1115 -49.87 7.92 11.32
CA LYS A 1115 -50.55 8.42 12.51
C LYS A 1115 -52.06 8.37 12.32
N LYS A 1116 -52.78 7.62 13.18
CA LYS A 1116 -54.24 7.60 13.18
C LYS A 1116 -54.77 9.04 13.32
N PRO A 1117 -55.70 9.51 12.45
CA PRO A 1117 -56.28 10.84 12.58
C PRO A 1117 -57.02 10.95 13.92
N ASN A 1118 -57.00 12.15 14.51
CA ASN A 1118 -57.82 12.43 15.67
C ASN A 1118 -59.30 12.36 15.26
N GLY A 1119 -60.05 11.42 15.82
CA GLY A 1119 -61.48 11.27 15.59
C GLY A 1119 -62.28 12.38 16.26
N ASN A 1120 -62.28 13.58 15.67
CA ASN A 1120 -63.34 14.60 15.77
C ASN A 1120 -63.04 15.78 14.83
N GLN A 1121 -63.40 15.62 13.55
CA GLN A 1121 -63.74 16.72 12.64
C GLN A 1121 -64.69 16.17 11.56
N GLN A 1122 -66.00 16.35 11.78
CA GLN A 1122 -67.00 16.12 10.74
C GLN A 1122 -66.95 17.28 9.74
N ALA A 1123 -66.12 17.15 8.70
CA ALA A 1123 -66.19 18.04 7.55
C ALA A 1123 -67.46 17.71 6.75
N THR A 1124 -68.46 18.59 6.82
CA THR A 1124 -69.73 18.46 6.09
C THR A 1124 -69.54 18.81 4.63
N ASN A 1125 -69.13 17.84 3.81
CA ASN A 1125 -69.12 18.00 2.34
C ASN A 1125 -70.57 17.93 1.80
N PRO A 1126 -71.01 18.90 0.98
CA PRO A 1126 -72.25 18.77 0.21
C PRO A 1126 -72.07 17.72 -0.91
N PRO A 1127 -73.16 17.07 -1.37
CA PRO A 1127 -73.07 16.05 -2.42
C PRO A 1127 -72.80 16.68 -3.78
N ILE A 1128 -71.64 16.35 -4.38
CA ILE A 1128 -71.38 16.64 -5.79
C ILE A 1128 -72.11 15.60 -6.64
N THR A 1129 -73.03 16.07 -7.49
CA THR A 1129 -73.78 15.24 -8.43
C THR A 1129 -72.89 14.83 -9.61
N TYR A 1130 -72.87 13.55 -9.95
CA TYR A 1130 -72.24 13.08 -11.19
C TYR A 1130 -73.08 13.46 -12.42
N LEU A 1131 -72.42 13.97 -13.46
CA LEU A 1131 -72.89 13.98 -14.84
C LEU A 1131 -71.73 13.51 -15.73
N ASN A 1132 -72.08 12.82 -16.82
CA ASN A 1132 -71.23 11.97 -17.66
C ASN A 1132 -69.96 12.65 -18.21
#